data_AF-A0A8H3P844-F1
#
_entry.id   AF-A0A8H3P844-F1
#
_cell.length_a   1.000
_cell.length_b   1.000
_cell.length_c   1.000
_cell.angle_alpha   90.00
_cell.angle_beta   90.00
_cell.angle_gamma   90.00
#
_symmetry.space_group_name_H-M   'P 1'
#
loop_
_entity.id
_entity.type
_entity.pdbx_description
1 polymer ?
#
loop_
_entity_poly.entity_id
_entity_poly.type
_entity_poly.pdbx_seq_one_letter_code
_entity_poly.pdbx_strand_id
1 'polypeptide(L)'
;MRAASLSGPATAGFSCSLLLNILTIFQAVPTLGLSFTPVSEPQLDLSPLGRVAFTGDFDAVSIYSYTEQSKTASIHDAGQSILTPLPNGGLTALSSSDAQIRAMCAFTRKDGTYEGIFVGGNFTKLGGVETKGAALYKPDSNEVTALPGLSGSVSALLCDQDTNSVYVGGYFKYENTSNAVVWVGGEGWKTLSFDGLNGPVESILKNDDGHIIFAGSFDGVGNSTSSKKQQQIVNLQDATITSDAVSSKSGYSDPKNVICQTSGEDGEGKTWLLADYSPGFWRADMGFEYRPTKLRLYNTHFEGRGTKNFLFRRLPDNGIMNFTYTDPDTGYDVHCDSTCPMSNSTDEKYRDFEFVNVVGMSGFQIEISDWYGSGAGLNGIELFQDEIFAYAVEAFNEPTCASIKYPSKATRTGSWSTTESGQSASEYLTADITDSTADSTSVVFEPDVKQSGNYSILLYTPGCTQDGTCGSRGIVNVTATVTTDSDEPIQTVIHQTNLYEKYDTIYTGHVDASGSSFRPKVKLMPVAGQGGITVVASRVKFVLTNASSNSTSGDLNGLFEYDPTSKVTSVNLTQSAIDKAGLQLDSGASVKTLAKHDNRIYAGGNFSDSSIQNIMFLGDGNATAMTGGGLNSEVTSMAVLDDFLYVGGNFTDTSDGGNQNLKHVAAYSFDTKTWSALGGGVNGPVARIIPLQLNVSMDLNETMVGVSGDFSRILSFGNESASDVSGFAVWVPSHKNWLQNLKVSQIEYAGQLAAYAKHDNTSVLAGNLASGGIAAAGAVALLYDDGMSLDPLLTKVGGTNTSAGTFTGTYDTNSGRNLTILGGHFTTTASDGSSVQNLAILNGADKTIRGIGSGLDSNSTFLTLTVSDDTLFAGGNVTGTVGNSMINGFVAYNLKNESFVENVPPPFTGKDVSVSVIAARPGTTEIYFGGNFQTAGALPCPAVCFYDTTEAQWNRPGVTLYGNVLALKWISNKQLIAVGNLTVSGNQTVIATFNPKDQSWEPLAGTSTVDTLGTVTAFTPANADVSRFWLAGESKNGSSFLASYDGSNLHFAGSIFGDGTTIRSLEILPLSQKHHDSSVLNDDQTLLITGQLVIPDFGNASAALFNGTTLTPFLLSSKWNGQSGSMSQLFYENKNPYTSGGNHHSNGIVVLVAFCCALGCVFLIVIAGVIFNKIQRRRQGYMRAPQAYGTDRPSAMQRLPPEYLFNTLKHPNPGTPVI
;
A
#
# COMPACT_ATOMS: atom_id res chain seq x y z
N MET A 1 -37.87 -23.97 -14.82
CA MET A 1 -37.99 -23.54 -16.23
C MET A 1 -36.77 -22.69 -16.52
N ARG A 2 -36.00 -23.09 -17.53
CA ARG A 2 -34.77 -22.43 -17.98
C ARG A 2 -35.14 -21.28 -18.92
N ALA A 3 -34.51 -20.13 -18.74
CA ALA A 3 -34.41 -19.07 -19.75
C ALA A 3 -32.91 -18.72 -19.91
N ALA A 4 -32.54 -18.42 -21.14
CA ALA A 4 -31.20 -18.62 -21.71
C ALA A 4 -30.15 -17.54 -21.35
N SER A 5 -28.90 -17.99 -21.45
CA SER A 5 -27.64 -17.25 -21.33
C SER A 5 -27.47 -16.14 -22.36
N LEU A 6 -27.02 -14.97 -21.92
CA LEU A 6 -26.54 -13.84 -22.74
C LEU A 6 -25.02 -13.71 -22.56
N SER A 7 -24.29 -14.53 -23.30
CA SER A 7 -22.85 -14.37 -23.56
C SER A 7 -22.67 -14.33 -25.08
N GLY A 8 -22.19 -13.19 -25.59
CA GLY A 8 -21.85 -12.96 -26.99
C GLY A 8 -21.58 -11.47 -27.23
N PRO A 9 -20.37 -11.06 -27.65
CA PRO A 9 -20.06 -9.67 -27.96
C PRO A 9 -20.72 -9.26 -29.28
N ALA A 10 -21.22 -8.03 -29.33
CA ALA A 10 -21.87 -7.47 -30.50
C ALA A 10 -20.86 -7.25 -31.64
N THR A 11 -21.03 -8.00 -32.73
CA THR A 11 -20.38 -7.77 -34.02
C THR A 11 -20.91 -6.50 -34.69
N ALA A 12 -20.02 -5.59 -35.07
CA ALA A 12 -20.31 -4.56 -36.05
C ALA A 12 -20.33 -5.17 -37.46
N GLY A 13 -21.47 -5.09 -38.14
CA GLY A 13 -21.62 -5.47 -39.55
C GLY A 13 -22.57 -4.50 -40.24
N PHE A 14 -22.03 -3.60 -41.07
CA PHE A 14 -22.81 -2.66 -41.88
C PHE A 14 -23.44 -3.34 -43.11
N SER A 15 -24.64 -2.86 -43.46
CA SER A 15 -25.28 -2.80 -44.79
C SER A 15 -26.49 -3.72 -45.03
N CYS A 16 -27.71 -3.17 -44.88
CA CYS A 16 -28.64 -3.06 -46.00
C CYS A 16 -29.79 -2.10 -45.67
N SER A 17 -29.88 -1.01 -46.43
CA SER A 17 -30.99 -0.06 -46.42
C SER A 17 -32.27 -0.70 -46.97
N LEU A 18 -33.40 -0.45 -46.30
CA LEU A 18 -34.71 -0.01 -46.82
C LEU A 18 -35.91 -0.61 -46.06
N LEU A 19 -36.81 0.31 -45.66
CA LEU A 19 -38.25 0.13 -45.42
C LEU A 19 -38.68 -0.62 -44.15
N LEU A 20 -38.96 0.13 -43.07
CA LEU A 20 -40.33 0.38 -42.61
C LEU A 20 -40.31 1.31 -41.38
N ASN A 21 -40.78 2.54 -41.58
CA ASN A 21 -41.25 3.40 -40.50
C ASN A 21 -42.51 2.78 -39.88
N ILE A 22 -42.63 2.87 -38.55
CA ILE A 22 -43.78 3.40 -37.78
C ILE A 22 -43.89 2.70 -36.40
N LEU A 23 -43.86 3.54 -35.35
CA LEU A 23 -44.39 3.34 -33.98
C LEU A 23 -43.68 2.35 -33.02
N THR A 24 -42.67 2.84 -32.31
CA THR A 24 -42.55 2.67 -30.84
C THR A 24 -41.72 3.82 -30.25
N ILE A 25 -42.40 4.87 -29.76
CA ILE A 25 -41.81 5.83 -28.84
C ILE A 25 -41.89 5.19 -27.45
N PHE A 26 -40.88 4.40 -27.09
CA PHE A 26 -40.51 4.24 -25.69
C PHE A 26 -39.37 5.20 -25.43
N GLN A 27 -39.60 6.14 -24.51
CA GLN A 27 -38.55 7.03 -24.01
C GLN A 27 -37.48 6.15 -23.37
N ALA A 28 -36.34 6.00 -24.05
CA ALA A 28 -35.12 5.55 -23.42
C ALA A 28 -34.70 6.65 -22.45
N VAL A 29 -34.93 6.42 -21.15
CA VAL A 29 -34.29 7.22 -20.11
C VAL A 29 -32.78 6.98 -20.27
N PRO A 30 -31.95 8.03 -20.41
CA PRO A 30 -30.50 7.84 -20.44
C PRO A 30 -30.08 7.24 -19.11
N THR A 31 -29.45 6.06 -19.15
CA THR A 31 -28.74 5.51 -18.00
C THR A 31 -27.57 6.44 -17.71
N LEU A 32 -27.64 7.17 -16.60
CA LEU A 32 -26.59 8.06 -16.09
C LEU A 32 -25.43 7.17 -15.59
N GLY A 33 -24.33 7.14 -16.33
CA GLY A 33 -23.13 6.39 -15.95
C GLY A 33 -21.90 6.96 -16.64
N LEU A 34 -20.76 6.84 -15.98
CA LEU A 34 -19.44 7.23 -16.51
C LEU A 34 -19.18 6.53 -17.85
N SER A 35 -18.84 7.31 -18.89
CA SER A 35 -18.42 6.78 -20.18
C SER A 35 -16.91 6.81 -20.29
N PHE A 36 -16.30 5.68 -20.66
CA PHE A 36 -14.85 5.56 -20.89
C PHE A 36 -14.55 5.41 -22.37
N THR A 37 -13.41 5.92 -22.81
CA THR A 37 -13.03 5.90 -24.24
C THR A 37 -12.23 4.63 -24.53
N PRO A 38 -12.81 3.63 -25.24
CA PRO A 38 -12.06 2.44 -25.62
C PRO A 38 -10.96 2.80 -26.62
N VAL A 39 -9.78 2.23 -26.42
CA VAL A 39 -8.66 2.29 -27.35
C VAL A 39 -8.89 1.19 -28.40
N SER A 40 -8.71 1.53 -29.68
CA SER A 40 -8.78 0.52 -30.73
C SER A 40 -7.67 -0.49 -30.52
N GLU A 41 -8.04 -1.74 -30.31
CA GLU A 41 -7.09 -2.84 -30.21
C GLU A 41 -6.26 -2.98 -31.50
N PRO A 42 -4.94 -3.22 -31.38
CA PRO A 42 -4.08 -3.41 -32.54
C PRO A 42 -4.50 -4.67 -33.31
N GLN A 43 -4.61 -4.54 -34.63
CA GLN A 43 -5.00 -5.60 -35.57
C GLN A 43 -3.80 -6.53 -35.88
N LEU A 44 -3.26 -7.20 -34.86
CA LEU A 44 -2.13 -8.12 -34.97
C LEU A 44 -2.58 -9.45 -35.63
N ASP A 45 -1.79 -9.98 -36.55
CA ASP A 45 -1.98 -11.34 -37.10
C ASP A 45 -1.06 -12.34 -36.40
N LEU A 46 -1.45 -12.79 -35.20
CA LEU A 46 -0.63 -13.73 -34.42
C LEU A 46 -0.76 -15.19 -34.89
N SER A 47 -1.69 -15.49 -35.80
CA SER A 47 -1.96 -16.84 -36.28
C SER A 47 -0.73 -17.59 -36.81
N PRO A 48 0.21 -16.96 -37.56
CA PRO A 48 1.39 -17.67 -38.06
C PRO A 48 2.41 -17.99 -36.97
N LEU A 49 2.35 -17.29 -35.82
CA LEU A 49 3.28 -17.45 -34.70
C LEU A 49 2.88 -18.59 -33.76
N GLY A 50 1.64 -19.09 -33.85
CA GLY A 50 1.11 -20.09 -32.91
C GLY A 50 0.83 -19.46 -31.54
N ARG A 51 1.26 -20.12 -30.46
CA ARG A 51 1.19 -19.52 -29.12
C ARG A 51 2.21 -18.39 -28.95
N VAL A 52 1.82 -17.35 -28.24
CA VAL A 52 2.62 -16.15 -27.99
C VAL A 52 2.60 -15.81 -26.50
N ALA A 53 3.75 -15.44 -25.95
CA ALA A 53 3.86 -15.04 -24.55
C ALA A 53 4.93 -13.97 -24.33
N PHE A 54 4.76 -13.23 -23.24
CA PHE A 54 5.65 -12.17 -22.77
C PHE A 54 6.29 -12.58 -21.45
N THR A 55 7.54 -12.18 -21.28
CA THR A 55 8.29 -12.30 -20.02
C THR A 55 8.75 -10.93 -19.54
N GLY A 56 9.00 -10.77 -18.24
CA GLY A 56 9.56 -9.55 -17.67
C GLY A 56 9.78 -9.57 -16.17
N ASP A 57 10.11 -8.40 -15.64
CA ASP A 57 10.17 -8.05 -14.22
C ASP A 57 8.92 -7.23 -13.89
N PHE A 58 7.83 -7.95 -13.62
CA PHE A 58 6.54 -7.43 -13.22
C PHE A 58 5.78 -8.47 -12.38
N ASP A 59 4.89 -7.98 -11.52
CA ASP A 59 3.98 -8.78 -10.70
C ASP A 59 2.53 -8.73 -11.23
N ALA A 60 2.21 -7.73 -12.05
CA ALA A 60 0.91 -7.59 -12.68
C ALA A 60 1.02 -7.01 -14.09
N VAL A 61 0.06 -7.33 -14.94
CA VAL A 61 0.03 -6.87 -16.34
C VAL A 61 -1.39 -6.62 -16.84
N SER A 62 -1.58 -5.58 -17.64
CA SER A 62 -2.84 -5.27 -18.31
C SER A 62 -2.63 -4.86 -19.76
N ILE A 63 -3.65 -5.12 -20.58
CA ILE A 63 -3.78 -4.54 -21.92
C ILE A 63 -4.24 -3.09 -21.77
N TYR A 64 -3.65 -2.20 -22.57
CA TYR A 64 -4.10 -0.81 -22.70
C TYR A 64 -5.35 -0.77 -23.60
N SER A 65 -6.52 -0.81 -22.97
CA SER A 65 -7.84 -0.89 -23.61
C SER A 65 -8.67 0.39 -23.46
N TYR A 66 -8.32 1.27 -22.52
CA TYR A 66 -9.02 2.54 -22.26
C TYR A 66 -8.05 3.69 -22.06
N THR A 67 -8.33 4.86 -22.66
CA THR A 67 -7.40 6.01 -22.61
C THR A 67 -7.11 6.49 -21.19
N GLU A 68 -8.08 6.30 -20.30
CA GLU A 68 -8.06 6.70 -18.90
C GLU A 68 -7.14 5.82 -18.04
N GLN A 69 -6.67 4.66 -18.55
CA GLN A 69 -5.63 3.87 -17.85
C GLN A 69 -4.30 4.62 -17.70
N SER A 70 -4.06 5.67 -18.49
CA SER A 70 -2.91 6.57 -18.31
C SER A 70 -3.01 7.44 -17.05
N LYS A 71 -4.21 7.60 -16.48
CA LYS A 71 -4.48 8.41 -15.29
C LYS A 71 -4.51 7.52 -14.05
N THR A 72 -3.34 7.08 -13.59
CA THR A 72 -3.22 6.29 -12.35
C THR A 72 -3.06 7.20 -11.13
N ALA A 73 -3.62 6.78 -9.99
CA ALA A 73 -3.36 7.46 -8.73
C ALA A 73 -1.88 7.36 -8.35
N SER A 74 -1.32 8.44 -7.80
CA SER A 74 -0.01 8.37 -7.18
C SER A 74 -0.11 7.63 -5.85
N ILE A 75 0.75 6.65 -5.65
CA ILE A 75 0.78 5.81 -4.44
C ILE A 75 1.74 6.42 -3.39
N HIS A 76 2.65 7.30 -3.82
CA HIS A 76 3.74 7.84 -3.00
C HIS A 76 3.60 9.33 -2.65
N ASP A 77 2.62 10.04 -3.22
CA ASP A 77 2.35 11.43 -2.86
C ASP A 77 1.45 11.53 -1.63
N ALA A 78 1.57 12.63 -0.89
CA ALA A 78 0.72 12.90 0.28
C ALA A 78 -0.77 13.11 -0.08
N GLY A 79 -1.06 13.36 -1.36
CA GLY A 79 -2.41 13.52 -1.89
C GLY A 79 -3.11 12.20 -2.20
N GLN A 80 -4.43 12.20 -2.22
CA GLN A 80 -5.25 11.06 -2.61
C GLN A 80 -6.04 11.35 -3.89
N SER A 81 -6.70 10.35 -4.45
CA SER A 81 -7.48 10.49 -5.68
C SER A 81 -8.88 9.92 -5.51
N ILE A 82 -9.83 10.52 -6.21
CA ILE A 82 -11.14 9.94 -6.49
C ILE A 82 -10.96 8.99 -7.67
N LEU A 83 -11.35 7.73 -7.48
CA LEU A 83 -11.13 6.64 -8.41
C LEU A 83 -12.44 6.01 -8.84
N THR A 84 -12.41 5.38 -10.01
CA THR A 84 -13.53 4.57 -10.51
C THR A 84 -13.01 3.30 -11.18
N PRO A 85 -13.73 2.17 -11.09
CA PRO A 85 -13.42 0.98 -11.87
C PRO A 85 -13.75 1.21 -13.36
N LEU A 86 -12.80 0.83 -14.21
CA LEU A 86 -12.96 0.68 -15.65
C LEU A 86 -13.68 -0.64 -15.97
N PRO A 87 -14.26 -0.77 -17.18
CA PRO A 87 -14.95 -2.01 -17.57
C PRO A 87 -14.04 -3.25 -17.60
N ASN A 88 -12.73 -3.08 -17.80
CA ASN A 88 -11.74 -4.16 -17.70
C ASN A 88 -11.28 -4.46 -16.26
N GLY A 89 -11.92 -3.84 -15.25
CA GLY A 89 -11.65 -4.01 -13.82
C GLY A 89 -10.49 -3.16 -13.28
N GLY A 90 -9.69 -2.52 -14.14
CA GLY A 90 -8.65 -1.58 -13.72
C GLY A 90 -9.23 -0.33 -13.03
N LEU A 91 -8.42 0.38 -12.27
CA LEU A 91 -8.79 1.65 -11.63
C LEU A 91 -8.19 2.82 -12.40
N THR A 92 -8.97 3.88 -12.54
CA THR A 92 -8.50 5.18 -13.05
C THR A 92 -8.82 6.29 -12.06
N ALA A 93 -7.95 7.30 -12.01
CA ALA A 93 -8.15 8.52 -11.24
C ALA A 93 -8.96 9.53 -12.04
N LEU A 94 -10.07 9.97 -11.45
CA LEU A 94 -10.95 11.00 -12.02
C LEU A 94 -10.52 12.41 -11.61
N SER A 95 -10.12 12.55 -10.35
CA SER A 95 -9.73 13.82 -9.72
C SER A 95 -8.78 13.54 -8.55
N SER A 96 -7.90 14.49 -8.22
CA SER A 96 -6.92 14.36 -7.13
C SER A 96 -7.09 15.46 -6.09
N SER A 97 -6.86 15.10 -4.84
CA SER A 97 -6.72 16.02 -3.71
C SER A 97 -5.25 16.24 -3.36
N ASP A 98 -4.94 17.38 -2.74
CA ASP A 98 -3.61 17.68 -2.22
C ASP A 98 -3.31 17.06 -0.83
N ALA A 99 -4.31 16.44 -0.20
CA ALA A 99 -4.18 15.67 1.03
C ALA A 99 -5.19 14.49 1.08
N GLN A 100 -5.47 13.96 2.27
CA GLN A 100 -6.30 12.77 2.48
C GLN A 100 -7.80 13.05 2.33
N ILE A 101 -8.49 12.13 1.68
CA ILE A 101 -9.96 11.98 1.70
C ILE A 101 -10.28 10.97 2.81
N ARG A 102 -11.22 11.31 3.69
CA ARG A 102 -11.55 10.49 4.88
C ARG A 102 -12.96 9.91 4.85
N ALA A 103 -13.90 10.60 4.22
CA ALA A 103 -15.29 10.19 4.14
C ALA A 103 -15.92 10.58 2.80
N MET A 104 -16.85 9.76 2.34
CA MET A 104 -17.70 10.06 1.19
C MET A 104 -19.12 9.58 1.44
N CYS A 105 -20.12 10.31 0.96
CA CYS A 105 -21.50 9.82 0.87
C CYS A 105 -22.22 10.36 -0.36
N ALA A 106 -23.05 9.54 -0.99
CA ALA A 106 -23.88 9.97 -2.12
C ALA A 106 -25.05 10.80 -1.60
N PHE A 107 -25.17 12.05 -2.05
CA PHE A 107 -26.20 12.98 -1.61
C PHE A 107 -27.34 13.06 -2.62
N THR A 108 -28.49 12.49 -2.26
CA THR A 108 -29.74 12.59 -3.03
C THR A 108 -30.78 13.29 -2.16
N ARG A 109 -31.47 14.27 -2.73
CA ARG A 109 -32.56 14.97 -2.05
C ARG A 109 -33.83 14.11 -1.99
N LYS A 110 -34.76 14.49 -1.11
CA LYS A 110 -36.07 13.87 -0.92
C LYS A 110 -36.93 13.84 -2.19
N ASP A 111 -36.73 14.81 -3.09
CA ASP A 111 -37.42 14.87 -4.38
C ASP A 111 -36.80 13.94 -5.45
N GLY A 112 -35.75 13.20 -5.10
CA GLY A 112 -35.01 12.31 -6.00
C GLY A 112 -33.86 12.98 -6.76
N THR A 113 -33.61 14.27 -6.56
CA THR A 113 -32.50 14.97 -7.22
C THR A 113 -31.16 14.53 -6.66
N TYR A 114 -30.31 13.95 -7.51
CA TYR A 114 -28.92 13.63 -7.16
C TYR A 114 -28.03 14.86 -7.29
N GLU A 115 -27.40 15.25 -6.18
CA GLU A 115 -26.50 16.42 -6.13
C GLU A 115 -25.05 16.05 -6.42
N GLY A 116 -24.66 14.82 -6.13
CA GLY A 116 -23.29 14.33 -6.26
C GLY A 116 -22.83 13.57 -5.01
N ILE A 117 -21.53 13.30 -4.95
CA ILE A 117 -20.84 12.69 -3.82
C ILE A 117 -20.28 13.81 -2.96
N PHE A 118 -20.73 13.86 -1.71
CA PHE A 118 -20.14 14.74 -0.71
C PHE A 118 -18.82 14.11 -0.26
N VAL A 119 -17.72 14.84 -0.37
CA VAL A 119 -16.35 14.38 -0.08
C VAL A 119 -15.81 15.18 1.09
N GLY A 120 -15.35 14.49 2.14
CA GLY A 120 -14.76 15.08 3.34
C GLY A 120 -13.33 14.59 3.56
N GLY A 121 -12.45 15.47 4.03
CA GLY A 121 -11.04 15.14 4.28
C GLY A 121 -10.27 16.29 4.92
N ASN A 122 -8.94 16.27 4.82
CA ASN A 122 -8.05 17.35 5.28
C ASN A 122 -7.39 18.11 4.12
N PHE A 123 -7.92 17.96 2.90
CA PHE A 123 -7.44 18.64 1.70
C PHE A 123 -7.79 20.12 1.68
N THR A 124 -6.98 20.90 0.97
CA THR A 124 -7.26 22.32 0.66
C THR A 124 -7.66 22.52 -0.79
N LYS A 125 -7.42 21.51 -1.64
CA LYS A 125 -7.80 21.47 -3.05
C LYS A 125 -8.30 20.10 -3.45
N LEU A 126 -9.32 20.05 -4.29
CA LEU A 126 -9.80 18.84 -4.95
C LEU A 126 -10.08 19.15 -6.43
N GLY A 127 -9.49 18.38 -7.34
CA GLY A 127 -9.66 18.60 -8.79
C GLY A 127 -9.21 19.98 -9.26
N GLY A 128 -8.21 20.56 -8.60
CA GLY A 128 -7.73 21.93 -8.87
C GLY A 128 -8.61 23.06 -8.30
N VAL A 129 -9.75 22.73 -7.69
CA VAL A 129 -10.65 23.70 -7.05
C VAL A 129 -10.25 23.88 -5.59
N GLU A 130 -10.05 25.13 -5.16
CA GLU A 130 -9.75 25.46 -3.76
C GLU A 130 -11.01 25.28 -2.89
N THR A 131 -10.93 24.34 -1.95
CA THR A 131 -12.02 24.04 -1.02
C THR A 131 -11.45 23.28 0.18
N LYS A 132 -11.68 23.80 1.38
CA LYS A 132 -11.05 23.30 2.61
C LYS A 132 -11.94 22.27 3.27
N GLY A 133 -11.44 21.05 3.40
CA GLY A 133 -12.03 19.97 4.18
C GLY A 133 -13.28 19.31 3.60
N ALA A 134 -14.09 20.01 2.78
CA ALA A 134 -15.28 19.46 2.14
C ALA A 134 -15.43 19.91 0.69
N ALA A 135 -16.02 19.06 -0.14
CA ALA A 135 -16.35 19.36 -1.53
C ALA A 135 -17.56 18.52 -2.00
N LEU A 136 -18.24 18.97 -3.05
CA LEU A 136 -19.22 18.17 -3.76
C LEU A 136 -18.63 17.74 -5.11
N TYR A 137 -18.61 16.44 -5.36
CA TYR A 137 -18.08 15.85 -6.60
C TYR A 137 -19.20 15.23 -7.43
N LYS A 138 -19.29 15.59 -8.71
CA LYS A 138 -20.24 15.00 -9.66
C LYS A 138 -19.52 14.03 -10.59
N PRO A 139 -19.74 12.70 -10.46
CA PRO A 139 -19.06 11.72 -11.29
C PRO A 139 -19.32 11.94 -12.79
N ASP A 140 -20.57 12.17 -13.18
CA ASP A 140 -20.97 12.21 -14.60
C ASP A 140 -20.29 13.33 -15.41
N SER A 141 -20.08 14.50 -14.80
CA SER A 141 -19.39 15.64 -15.43
C SER A 141 -17.92 15.76 -15.03
N ASN A 142 -17.43 14.88 -14.13
CA ASN A 142 -16.15 15.01 -13.45
C ASN A 142 -15.91 16.41 -12.85
N GLU A 143 -16.96 17.02 -12.29
CA GLU A 143 -16.94 18.39 -11.79
C GLU A 143 -16.81 18.41 -10.26
N VAL A 144 -15.92 19.27 -9.76
CA VAL A 144 -15.78 19.55 -8.33
C VAL A 144 -16.39 20.91 -8.03
N THR A 145 -17.34 20.96 -7.10
CA THR A 145 -17.92 22.19 -6.56
C THR A 145 -17.35 22.46 -5.16
N ALA A 146 -16.79 23.65 -4.96
CA ALA A 146 -16.28 24.09 -3.67
C ALA A 146 -17.41 24.28 -2.64
N LEU A 147 -17.15 23.93 -1.39
CA LEU A 147 -18.04 24.14 -0.26
C LEU A 147 -17.34 25.01 0.80
N PRO A 148 -17.12 26.32 0.52
CA PRO A 148 -16.35 27.20 1.39
C PRO A 148 -17.06 27.44 2.73
N GLY A 149 -16.28 27.71 3.78
CA GLY A 149 -16.79 28.08 5.10
C GLY A 149 -16.16 27.30 6.25
N LEU A 150 -15.70 26.07 5.99
CA LEU A 150 -15.00 25.27 6.99
C LEU A 150 -13.51 25.64 7.09
N SER A 151 -12.98 25.58 8.31
CA SER A 151 -11.55 25.65 8.59
C SER A 151 -11.13 24.46 9.44
N GLY A 152 -10.50 23.46 8.82
CA GLY A 152 -10.05 22.23 9.47
C GLY A 152 -10.27 21.01 8.59
N SER A 153 -10.44 19.85 9.22
CA SER A 153 -10.60 18.55 8.55
C SER A 153 -11.95 17.90 8.85
N VAL A 154 -12.54 17.29 7.83
CA VAL A 154 -13.77 16.49 7.95
C VAL A 154 -13.39 15.01 8.03
N SER A 155 -13.87 14.31 9.06
CA SER A 155 -13.63 12.87 9.26
C SER A 155 -14.87 12.01 8.99
N ALA A 156 -16.07 12.56 9.18
CA ALA A 156 -17.33 11.81 9.13
C ALA A 156 -18.42 12.57 8.36
N LEU A 157 -19.21 11.82 7.59
CA LEU A 157 -20.34 12.33 6.82
C LEU A 157 -21.54 11.40 6.94
N LEU A 158 -22.73 11.98 7.08
CA LEU A 158 -24.00 11.27 6.99
C LEU A 158 -24.93 12.05 6.04
N CYS A 159 -25.13 11.51 4.84
CA CYS A 159 -26.08 12.04 3.87
C CYS A 159 -27.50 11.54 4.20
N ASP A 160 -28.38 12.44 4.64
CA ASP A 160 -29.77 12.14 5.00
C ASP A 160 -30.76 12.69 3.97
N GLN A 161 -31.36 11.78 3.20
CA GLN A 161 -32.34 12.10 2.18
C GLN A 161 -33.66 12.64 2.76
N ASP A 162 -34.07 12.21 3.96
CA ASP A 162 -35.38 12.57 4.52
C ASP A 162 -35.48 14.05 4.89
N THR A 163 -34.34 14.63 5.27
CA THR A 163 -34.16 16.00 5.76
C THR A 163 -33.43 16.90 4.74
N ASN A 164 -33.13 16.39 3.54
CA ASN A 164 -32.31 17.08 2.53
C ASN A 164 -30.97 17.60 3.10
N SER A 165 -30.37 16.88 4.04
CA SER A 165 -29.25 17.37 4.83
C SER A 165 -28.04 16.43 4.79
N VAL A 166 -26.84 16.97 4.92
CA VAL A 166 -25.61 16.21 5.16
C VAL A 166 -25.06 16.65 6.50
N TYR A 167 -25.05 15.75 7.48
CA TYR A 167 -24.41 16.00 8.77
C TYR A 167 -22.90 15.76 8.61
N VAL A 168 -22.11 16.73 9.08
CA VAL A 168 -20.67 16.78 8.86
C VAL A 168 -19.97 16.86 10.20
N GLY A 169 -19.05 15.93 10.43
CA GLY A 169 -18.27 15.81 11.65
C GLY A 169 -16.78 15.73 11.36
N GLY A 170 -15.97 16.31 12.23
CA GLY A 170 -14.51 16.29 12.08
C GLY A 170 -13.82 17.16 13.12
N TYR A 171 -12.63 17.63 12.78
CA TYR A 171 -11.88 18.60 13.55
C TYR A 171 -11.80 19.92 12.78
N PHE A 172 -12.79 20.80 12.97
CA PHE A 172 -12.89 22.04 12.22
C PHE A 172 -13.68 23.11 12.96
N LYS A 173 -13.60 24.35 12.47
CA LYS A 173 -14.48 25.46 12.86
C LYS A 173 -15.32 25.93 11.68
N TYR A 174 -16.56 26.33 11.98
CA TYR A 174 -17.46 27.02 11.07
C TYR A 174 -18.11 28.17 11.85
N GLU A 175 -17.84 29.42 11.44
CA GLU A 175 -18.26 30.59 12.20
C GLU A 175 -17.87 30.49 13.69
N ASN A 176 -18.85 30.43 14.61
CA ASN A 176 -18.63 30.31 16.06
C ASN A 176 -18.82 28.87 16.60
N THR A 177 -19.10 27.90 15.73
CA THR A 177 -19.29 26.48 16.11
C THR A 177 -18.10 25.62 15.70
N SER A 178 -17.90 24.52 16.42
CA SER A 178 -16.77 23.61 16.23
C SER A 178 -17.25 22.18 15.97
N ASN A 179 -16.51 21.46 15.13
CA ASN A 179 -16.47 20.00 14.96
C ASN A 179 -17.75 19.29 14.46
N ALA A 180 -18.93 19.91 14.52
CA ALA A 180 -20.17 19.36 13.99
C ALA A 180 -21.07 20.45 13.38
N VAL A 181 -21.45 20.28 12.11
CA VAL A 181 -22.38 21.17 11.38
C VAL A 181 -23.27 20.38 10.42
N VAL A 182 -24.23 21.06 9.79
CA VAL A 182 -25.09 20.46 8.76
C VAL A 182 -25.04 21.28 7.47
N TRP A 183 -25.01 20.59 6.34
CA TRP A 183 -25.22 21.18 5.02
C TRP A 183 -26.64 20.87 4.54
N VAL A 184 -27.44 21.89 4.22
CA VAL A 184 -28.82 21.71 3.74
C VAL A 184 -28.88 21.97 2.24
N GLY A 185 -29.41 21.01 1.47
CA GLY A 185 -29.51 21.08 0.02
C GLY A 185 -30.23 22.33 -0.47
N GLY A 186 -29.53 23.21 -1.18
CA GLY A 186 -30.06 24.46 -1.73
C GLY A 186 -29.98 25.66 -0.76
N GLU A 187 -29.61 25.43 0.50
CA GLU A 187 -29.47 26.48 1.52
C GLU A 187 -28.02 26.66 2.00
N GLY A 188 -27.19 25.61 1.95
CA GLY A 188 -25.78 25.64 2.33
C GLY A 188 -25.52 25.25 3.80
N TRP A 189 -24.39 25.70 4.35
CA TRP A 189 -23.98 25.42 5.73
C TRP A 189 -24.94 26.05 6.75
N LYS A 190 -25.27 25.29 7.80
CA LYS A 190 -26.01 25.76 8.97
C LYS A 190 -25.40 25.21 10.26
N THR A 191 -25.52 26.00 11.32
CA THR A 191 -25.22 25.55 12.68
C THR A 191 -26.30 24.60 13.18
N LEU A 192 -25.89 23.63 14.00
CA LEU A 192 -26.81 22.77 14.73
C LEU A 192 -27.29 23.49 15.99
N SER A 193 -28.46 23.12 16.53
CA SER A 193 -29.07 23.82 17.66
C SER A 193 -28.30 23.72 18.99
N PHE A 194 -27.26 22.89 19.05
CA PHE A 194 -26.39 22.67 20.21
C PHE A 194 -24.99 23.29 20.04
N ASP A 195 -24.79 24.12 19.00
CA ASP A 195 -23.56 24.88 18.73
C ASP A 195 -22.29 24.03 18.51
N GLY A 196 -22.42 22.75 18.16
CA GLY A 196 -21.31 21.86 17.80
C GLY A 196 -20.75 21.06 18.98
N LEU A 197 -19.53 20.55 18.85
CA LEU A 197 -18.86 19.72 19.87
C LEU A 197 -17.47 20.27 20.17
N ASN A 198 -17.02 20.13 21.43
CA ASN A 198 -15.75 20.70 21.88
C ASN A 198 -14.50 19.88 21.50
N GLY A 199 -14.69 18.74 20.84
CA GLY A 199 -13.62 17.88 20.33
C GLY A 199 -14.02 17.20 19.01
N PRO A 200 -13.07 16.50 18.36
CA PRO A 200 -13.27 15.97 17.01
C PRO A 200 -14.34 14.88 16.95
N VAL A 201 -15.12 14.87 15.87
CA VAL A 201 -16.08 13.83 15.53
C VAL A 201 -15.50 12.89 14.47
N GLU A 202 -15.54 11.58 14.72
CA GLU A 202 -14.93 10.55 13.86
C GLU A 202 -15.98 9.64 13.20
N SER A 203 -17.21 9.59 13.74
CA SER A 203 -18.30 8.82 13.14
C SER A 203 -19.66 9.46 13.40
N ILE A 204 -20.58 9.31 12.43
CA ILE A 204 -21.96 9.79 12.51
C ILE A 204 -22.88 8.68 12.01
N LEU A 205 -23.96 8.41 12.76
CA LEU A 205 -24.96 7.39 12.43
C LEU A 205 -26.37 7.93 12.64
N LYS A 206 -27.33 7.59 11.77
CA LYS A 206 -28.75 7.84 11.98
C LYS A 206 -29.41 6.61 12.62
N ASN A 207 -30.18 6.81 13.67
CA ASN A 207 -30.95 5.76 14.33
C ASN A 207 -32.39 5.65 13.74
N ASP A 208 -33.15 4.58 14.07
CA ASP A 208 -34.45 4.29 13.45
C ASP A 208 -35.55 5.28 13.88
N ASP A 209 -35.37 5.94 15.02
CA ASP A 209 -36.19 7.05 15.50
C ASP A 209 -35.89 8.38 14.77
N GLY A 210 -34.87 8.40 13.90
CA GLY A 210 -34.43 9.59 13.17
C GLY A 210 -33.44 10.45 13.93
N HIS A 211 -33.04 10.07 15.14
CA HIS A 211 -31.98 10.76 15.87
C HIS A 211 -30.62 10.53 15.22
N ILE A 212 -29.72 11.50 15.37
CA ILE A 212 -28.37 11.50 14.83
C ILE A 212 -27.40 11.30 15.98
N ILE A 213 -26.55 10.30 15.87
CA ILE A 213 -25.55 9.96 16.88
C ILE A 213 -24.19 10.40 16.36
N PHE A 214 -23.53 11.23 17.14
CA PHE A 214 -22.15 11.65 16.93
C PHE A 214 -21.23 10.84 17.86
N ALA A 215 -20.11 10.39 17.31
CA ALA A 215 -19.07 9.70 18.06
C ALA A 215 -17.70 10.31 17.76
N GLY A 216 -16.86 10.44 18.78
CA GLY A 216 -15.54 11.05 18.64
C GLY A 216 -14.78 11.15 19.96
N SER A 217 -13.91 12.17 20.05
CA SER A 217 -13.15 12.51 21.26
C SER A 217 -13.62 13.86 21.79
N PHE A 218 -14.81 13.90 22.38
CA PHE A 218 -15.39 15.12 22.96
C PHE A 218 -16.07 14.79 24.27
N ASP A 219 -16.15 15.78 25.15
CA ASP A 219 -16.79 15.65 26.47
C ASP A 219 -17.86 16.72 26.74
N GLY A 220 -18.18 17.55 25.73
CA GLY A 220 -19.21 18.57 25.86
C GLY A 220 -19.69 19.16 24.53
N VAL A 221 -20.86 19.80 24.57
CA VAL A 221 -21.46 20.53 23.44
C VAL A 221 -20.99 21.98 23.35
N GLY A 222 -20.99 22.55 22.16
CA GLY A 222 -20.50 23.90 21.88
C GLY A 222 -19.05 24.12 22.29
N ASN A 223 -18.73 25.32 22.76
CA ASN A 223 -17.43 25.64 23.35
C ASN A 223 -17.39 25.36 24.87
N SER A 224 -18.22 24.44 25.37
CA SER A 224 -18.16 24.08 26.80
C SER A 224 -16.81 23.44 27.12
N THR A 225 -16.21 23.87 28.23
CA THR A 225 -14.97 23.29 28.76
C THR A 225 -15.32 22.29 29.86
N SER A 226 -15.84 21.14 29.45
CA SER A 226 -16.15 19.98 30.32
C SER A 226 -14.90 19.40 31.01
N SER A 227 -13.70 19.75 30.55
CA SER A 227 -12.41 19.24 31.03
C SER A 227 -11.91 19.76 32.41
N LYS A 228 -12.67 20.55 33.17
CA LYS A 228 -12.19 21.09 34.47
C LYS A 228 -12.46 20.19 35.70
N LYS A 229 -12.80 18.92 35.50
CA LYS A 229 -13.56 18.17 36.52
C LYS A 229 -12.77 17.43 37.61
N GLN A 230 -11.45 17.20 37.50
CA GLN A 230 -10.66 16.56 38.59
C GLN A 230 -9.19 17.02 38.74
N GLN A 231 -8.73 18.05 38.03
CA GLN A 231 -7.33 18.47 38.10
C GLN A 231 -6.99 19.12 39.45
N GLN A 232 -6.03 18.52 40.16
CA GLN A 232 -5.35 19.06 41.32
C GLN A 232 -3.95 19.54 40.92
N ILE A 233 -3.57 20.73 41.37
CA ILE A 233 -2.20 21.24 41.17
C ILE A 233 -1.27 20.57 42.17
N VAL A 234 -0.19 19.96 41.67
CA VAL A 234 0.89 19.40 42.50
C VAL A 234 1.70 20.56 43.07
N ASN A 235 1.86 20.59 44.40
CA ASN A 235 2.54 21.69 45.07
C ASN A 235 4.07 21.63 44.91
N LEU A 236 4.60 22.51 44.07
CA LEU A 236 6.05 22.68 43.86
C LEU A 236 6.70 23.69 44.82
N GLN A 237 5.93 24.46 45.59
CA GLN A 237 6.47 25.53 46.46
C GLN A 237 7.38 24.97 47.56
N ASP A 238 6.95 23.86 48.14
CA ASP A 238 7.60 23.20 49.27
C ASP A 238 8.61 22.13 48.82
N ALA A 239 8.80 21.97 47.50
CA ALA A 239 9.80 21.08 46.93
C ALA A 239 11.23 21.59 47.15
N THR A 240 12.18 20.67 47.17
CA THR A 240 13.60 21.01 47.08
C THR A 240 13.93 21.27 45.61
N ILE A 241 14.09 22.55 45.27
CA ILE A 241 14.39 22.98 43.90
C ILE A 241 15.89 23.17 43.74
N THR A 242 16.44 22.54 42.70
CA THR A 242 17.84 22.72 42.30
C THR A 242 17.94 23.05 40.82
N SER A 243 19.00 23.76 40.47
CA SER A 243 19.32 24.15 39.11
C SER A 243 20.84 24.15 38.95
N ASP A 244 21.31 23.82 37.76
CA ASP A 244 22.70 24.07 37.35
C ASP A 244 22.78 25.23 36.38
N ALA A 245 24.00 25.65 36.01
CA ALA A 245 24.30 26.77 35.11
C ALA A 245 23.52 28.03 35.49
N VAL A 246 23.66 28.49 36.73
CA VAL A 246 22.92 29.62 37.30
C VAL A 246 23.29 30.95 36.62
N SER A 247 22.29 31.76 36.23
CA SER A 247 22.53 33.07 35.63
C SER A 247 23.29 34.02 36.57
N SER A 248 24.21 34.82 36.01
CA SER A 248 24.91 35.89 36.74
C SER A 248 24.06 37.16 36.90
N LYS A 249 22.87 37.21 36.29
CA LYS A 249 21.96 38.35 36.35
C LYS A 249 21.18 38.38 37.67
N SER A 250 21.30 39.49 38.41
CA SER A 250 20.59 39.70 39.68
C SER A 250 19.08 39.57 39.51
N GLY A 251 18.46 38.76 40.37
CA GLY A 251 17.01 38.55 40.40
C GLY A 251 16.43 37.61 39.33
N TYR A 252 17.30 36.95 38.54
CA TYR A 252 16.92 35.91 37.56
C TYR A 252 17.56 34.54 37.87
N SER A 253 18.40 34.45 38.90
CA SER A 253 19.18 33.26 39.26
C SER A 253 18.42 32.24 40.09
N ASP A 254 17.32 32.63 40.75
CA ASP A 254 16.57 31.74 41.64
C ASP A 254 15.57 30.88 40.85
N PRO A 255 15.75 29.54 40.80
CA PRO A 255 14.82 28.66 40.11
C PRO A 255 13.42 28.60 40.72
N LYS A 256 13.21 29.16 41.93
CA LYS A 256 11.88 29.28 42.53
C LYS A 256 11.03 30.41 41.94
N ASN A 257 11.61 31.35 41.19
CA ASN A 257 10.89 32.48 40.60
C ASN A 257 9.74 32.06 39.66
N VAL A 258 9.80 30.86 39.09
CA VAL A 258 8.81 30.34 38.12
C VAL A 258 7.68 29.54 38.77
N ILE A 259 7.79 29.22 40.06
CA ILE A 259 6.76 28.44 40.75
C ILE A 259 5.56 29.35 41.03
N CYS A 260 4.37 28.91 40.64
CA CYS A 260 3.11 29.65 40.74
C CYS A 260 3.03 30.95 39.95
N GLN A 261 3.95 31.17 39.02
CA GLN A 261 3.88 32.31 38.13
C GLN A 261 2.98 31.98 36.95
N THR A 262 1.76 32.53 36.96
CA THR A 262 0.73 32.26 35.93
C THR A 262 0.38 33.50 35.10
N SER A 263 0.99 34.66 35.39
CA SER A 263 0.77 35.89 34.64
C SER A 263 1.35 35.80 33.22
N GLY A 264 2.43 35.03 33.04
CA GLY A 264 3.22 34.97 31.80
C GLY A 264 4.15 36.18 31.60
N GLU A 265 4.20 37.11 32.57
CA GLU A 265 5.03 38.31 32.48
C GLU A 265 6.50 38.03 32.83
N ASP A 266 7.40 38.49 31.97
CA ASP A 266 8.84 38.53 32.25
C ASP A 266 9.19 39.56 33.34
N GLY A 267 10.19 39.26 34.17
CA GLY A 267 10.82 40.27 35.03
C GLY A 267 11.59 39.73 36.22
N GLU A 268 12.22 40.66 36.96
CA GLU A 268 12.98 40.35 38.17
C GLU A 268 12.08 39.69 39.22
N GLY A 269 12.50 38.54 39.76
CA GLY A 269 11.71 37.76 40.72
C GLY A 269 10.51 37.03 40.11
N LYS A 270 10.31 37.10 38.79
CA LYS A 270 9.23 36.42 38.05
C LYS A 270 9.74 35.44 36.99
N THR A 271 11.00 35.60 36.58
CA THR A 271 11.66 34.80 35.55
C THR A 271 12.86 34.07 36.16
N TRP A 272 13.11 32.84 35.70
CA TRP A 272 14.34 32.11 35.97
C TRP A 272 15.13 31.94 34.67
N LEU A 273 16.43 32.24 34.71
CA LEU A 273 17.34 32.14 33.58
C LEU A 273 18.53 31.22 33.91
N LEU A 274 19.00 30.52 32.89
CA LEU A 274 20.32 29.90 32.89
C LEU A 274 21.41 30.93 32.56
N ALA A 275 22.67 30.55 32.80
CA ALA A 275 23.84 31.28 32.37
C ALA A 275 23.88 31.35 30.84
N ASP A 276 24.32 32.49 30.32
CA ASP A 276 24.38 32.68 28.88
C ASP A 276 25.26 31.58 28.23
N TYR A 277 24.79 31.06 27.10
CA TYR A 277 25.41 30.03 26.28
C TYR A 277 25.70 28.69 26.97
N SER A 278 24.97 28.38 28.04
CA SER A 278 25.16 27.14 28.82
C SER A 278 23.87 26.30 28.87
N PRO A 279 23.93 24.98 28.62
CA PRO A 279 22.84 24.08 28.96
C PRO A 279 22.73 23.94 30.48
N GLY A 280 21.57 23.52 30.96
CA GLY A 280 21.32 23.36 32.38
C GLY A 280 20.01 22.63 32.63
N PHE A 281 19.65 22.49 33.90
CA PHE A 281 18.42 21.82 34.30
C PHE A 281 17.68 22.60 35.38
N TRP A 282 16.39 22.32 35.48
CA TRP A 282 15.54 22.65 36.60
C TRP A 282 15.02 21.35 37.21
N ARG A 283 15.23 21.13 38.51
CA ARG A 283 14.87 19.88 39.19
C ARG A 283 14.07 20.14 40.44
N ALA A 284 13.04 19.33 40.64
CA ALA A 284 12.24 19.30 41.87
C ALA A 284 12.29 17.90 42.50
N ASP A 285 12.71 17.84 43.77
CA ASP A 285 12.60 16.66 44.62
C ASP A 285 11.48 16.88 45.65
N MET A 286 10.53 15.95 45.72
CA MET A 286 9.32 16.04 46.53
C MET A 286 9.38 15.07 47.71
N GLY A 287 8.77 15.46 48.85
CA GLY A 287 8.57 14.57 50.01
C GLY A 287 7.41 13.58 49.86
N PHE A 288 6.76 13.54 48.69
CA PHE A 288 5.62 12.69 48.39
C PHE A 288 5.61 12.24 46.93
N GLU A 289 5.01 11.08 46.68
CA GLU A 289 4.73 10.55 45.36
C GLU A 289 3.44 11.15 44.80
N TYR A 290 3.46 11.50 43.53
CA TYR A 290 2.31 12.01 42.78
C TYR A 290 2.28 11.38 41.38
N ARG A 291 1.14 11.50 40.70
CA ARG A 291 0.91 10.92 39.37
C ARG A 291 0.52 12.03 38.39
N PRO A 292 1.48 12.63 37.66
CA PRO A 292 1.17 13.79 36.85
C PRO A 292 0.46 13.38 35.56
N THR A 293 -0.52 14.18 35.16
CA THR A 293 -1.30 14.03 33.94
C THR A 293 -1.00 15.13 32.94
N LYS A 294 -0.55 16.30 33.42
CA LYS A 294 -0.20 17.44 32.58
C LYS A 294 0.92 18.28 33.18
N LEU A 295 1.84 18.73 32.34
CA LEU A 295 2.86 19.74 32.63
C LEU A 295 2.56 21.00 31.82
N ARG A 296 2.49 22.14 32.49
CA ARG A 296 2.35 23.45 31.83
C ARG A 296 3.62 24.26 32.02
N LEU A 297 4.16 24.77 30.91
CA LEU A 297 5.34 25.61 30.90
C LEU A 297 5.04 26.97 30.25
N TYR A 298 5.54 28.03 30.90
CA TYR A 298 5.49 29.39 30.37
C TYR A 298 6.90 29.75 29.93
N ASN A 299 7.09 30.00 28.63
CA ASN A 299 8.39 30.38 28.12
C ASN A 299 8.72 31.82 28.51
N THR A 300 9.99 32.10 28.80
CA THR A 300 10.45 33.50 28.92
C THR A 300 10.69 34.08 27.53
N HIS A 301 10.52 35.39 27.42
CA HIS A 301 10.91 36.17 26.25
C HIS A 301 11.84 37.33 26.64
N PHE A 302 12.35 37.31 27.88
CA PHE A 302 13.15 38.38 28.45
C PHE A 302 14.44 38.59 27.65
N GLU A 303 14.57 39.77 27.04
CA GLU A 303 15.68 40.12 26.13
C GLU A 303 15.89 39.10 24.99
N GLY A 304 14.82 38.45 24.52
CA GLY A 304 14.87 37.44 23.45
C GLY A 304 15.45 36.07 23.86
N ARG A 305 15.62 35.82 25.16
CA ARG A 305 15.92 34.50 25.72
C ARG A 305 14.67 33.64 25.78
N GLY A 306 14.84 32.32 25.79
CA GLY A 306 13.73 31.37 25.91
C GLY A 306 14.21 29.93 25.82
N THR A 307 13.48 28.98 26.42
CA THR A 307 13.71 27.55 26.20
C THR A 307 13.21 27.16 24.81
N LYS A 308 13.97 26.39 24.04
CA LYS A 308 13.57 25.91 22.72
C LYS A 308 13.26 24.43 22.73
N ASN A 309 14.11 23.62 23.35
CA ASN A 309 13.89 22.19 23.52
C ASN A 309 14.22 21.77 24.95
N PHE A 310 13.37 20.91 25.52
CA PHE A 310 13.63 20.29 26.81
C PHE A 310 13.40 18.78 26.79
N LEU A 311 13.99 18.11 27.77
CA LEU A 311 13.77 16.70 28.10
C LEU A 311 13.24 16.61 29.53
N PHE A 312 12.23 15.77 29.75
CA PHE A 312 11.69 15.50 31.08
C PHE A 312 12.16 14.14 31.60
N ARG A 313 12.76 14.12 32.79
CA ARG A 313 13.14 12.90 33.50
C ARG A 313 12.32 12.74 34.77
N ARG A 314 11.80 11.54 34.95
CA ARG A 314 11.18 11.06 36.19
C ARG A 314 12.25 10.71 37.22
N LEU A 315 12.05 11.09 38.47
CA LEU A 315 12.87 10.64 39.60
C LEU A 315 12.08 9.63 40.45
N PRO A 316 12.75 8.62 41.05
CA PRO A 316 14.22 8.47 41.17
C PRO A 316 14.93 7.67 40.06
N ASP A 317 14.21 7.07 39.10
CA ASP A 317 14.78 6.11 38.16
C ASP A 317 15.28 6.70 36.83
N ASN A 318 15.22 8.02 36.66
CA ASN A 318 15.66 8.76 35.47
C ASN A 318 14.95 8.35 34.17
N GLY A 319 13.76 7.74 34.27
CA GLY A 319 12.95 7.39 33.09
C GLY A 319 12.56 8.63 32.28
N ILE A 320 12.60 8.53 30.95
CA ILE A 320 12.14 9.58 30.03
C ILE A 320 10.62 9.46 29.88
N MET A 321 9.92 10.60 29.98
CA MET A 321 8.47 10.64 29.81
C MET A 321 8.10 11.14 28.42
N ASN A 322 7.09 10.52 27.83
CA ASN A 322 6.54 10.91 26.54
C ASN A 322 5.37 11.87 26.75
N PHE A 323 5.31 12.92 25.95
CA PHE A 323 4.24 13.90 25.97
C PHE A 323 3.50 13.98 24.65
N THR A 324 2.28 14.46 24.76
CA THR A 324 1.50 15.00 23.66
C THR A 324 1.26 16.47 23.94
N TYR A 325 1.42 17.35 22.95
CA TYR A 325 1.03 18.75 23.05
C TYR A 325 0.32 19.17 21.77
N THR A 326 -0.61 20.12 21.88
CA THR A 326 -1.28 20.67 20.70
C THR A 326 -0.40 21.74 20.08
N ASP A 327 -0.01 21.55 18.82
CA ASP A 327 0.74 22.53 18.05
C ASP A 327 -0.16 23.74 17.73
N PRO A 328 0.18 24.97 18.18
CA PRO A 328 -0.69 26.13 18.01
C PRO A 328 -0.87 26.57 16.55
N ASP A 329 0.08 26.25 15.67
CA ASP A 329 0.01 26.66 14.25
C ASP A 329 -0.92 25.74 13.45
N THR A 330 -0.94 24.44 13.78
CA THR A 330 -1.68 23.43 13.03
C THR A 330 -2.93 22.93 13.76
N GLY A 331 -2.99 23.12 15.07
CA GLY A 331 -4.04 22.63 15.96
C GLY A 331 -4.04 21.12 16.17
N TYR A 332 -3.04 20.39 15.66
CA TYR A 332 -2.90 18.94 15.83
C TYR A 332 -2.14 18.60 17.10
N ASP A 333 -2.46 17.44 17.68
CA ASP A 333 -1.66 16.85 18.74
C ASP A 333 -0.37 16.25 18.16
N VAL A 334 0.75 16.67 18.75
CA VAL A 334 2.11 16.25 18.37
C VAL A 334 2.73 15.53 19.55
N HIS A 335 3.36 14.39 19.27
CA HIS A 335 4.06 13.61 20.28
C HIS A 335 5.54 14.01 20.36
N CYS A 336 6.07 14.12 21.56
CA CYS A 336 7.50 14.33 21.82
C CYS A 336 7.98 13.48 23.00
N ASP A 337 9.25 13.09 22.98
CA ASP A 337 9.86 12.27 24.02
C ASP A 337 11.18 12.88 24.53
N SER A 338 12.27 12.63 23.81
CA SER A 338 13.63 13.03 24.11
C SER A 338 13.91 14.51 23.81
N THR A 339 13.03 15.16 23.04
CA THR A 339 13.16 16.56 22.61
C THR A 339 11.77 17.18 22.45
N CYS A 340 11.28 17.82 23.51
CA CYS A 340 9.98 18.51 23.50
C CYS A 340 10.15 20.01 23.19
N PRO A 341 9.53 20.52 22.11
CA PRO A 341 9.76 21.88 21.65
C PRO A 341 8.87 22.90 22.37
N MET A 342 9.42 24.09 22.57
CA MET A 342 8.75 25.29 23.10
C MET A 342 8.79 26.40 22.05
N SER A 343 7.71 27.17 21.93
CA SER A 343 7.62 28.31 21.01
C SER A 343 8.32 29.55 21.56
N ASN A 344 8.80 30.40 20.65
CA ASN A 344 9.29 31.75 20.97
C ASN A 344 8.26 32.85 20.64
N SER A 345 7.00 32.46 20.38
CA SER A 345 5.94 33.41 20.08
C SER A 345 5.40 34.04 21.37
N THR A 346 5.38 35.38 21.41
CA THR A 346 4.76 36.13 22.52
C THR A 346 3.24 36.01 22.57
N ASP A 347 2.61 35.51 21.49
CA ASP A 347 1.17 35.25 21.45
C ASP A 347 0.79 33.95 22.19
N GLU A 348 1.77 33.06 22.42
CA GLU A 348 1.59 31.83 23.18
C GLU A 348 1.95 32.07 24.66
N LYS A 349 0.93 32.24 25.49
CA LYS A 349 1.11 32.51 26.92
C LYS A 349 1.79 31.35 27.66
N TYR A 350 1.40 30.11 27.34
CA TYR A 350 1.93 28.88 27.90
C TYR A 350 1.66 27.73 26.93
N ARG A 351 2.36 26.62 27.16
CA ARG A 351 2.10 25.35 26.48
C ARG A 351 1.77 24.26 27.49
N ASP A 352 0.76 23.46 27.16
CA ASP A 352 0.38 22.27 27.90
C ASP A 352 0.98 21.03 27.23
N PHE A 353 1.59 20.17 28.05
CA PHE A 353 2.12 18.88 27.67
C PHE A 353 1.40 17.81 28.50
N GLU A 354 0.63 16.96 27.84
CA GLU A 354 -0.09 15.84 28.46
C GLU A 354 0.79 14.60 28.47
N PHE A 355 0.83 13.90 29.60
CA PHE A 355 1.64 12.69 29.72
C PHE A 355 0.95 11.53 28.99
N VAL A 356 1.66 10.89 28.05
CA VAL A 356 1.15 9.71 27.32
C VAL A 356 0.94 8.53 28.27
N ASN A 357 1.85 8.36 29.24
CA ASN A 357 1.77 7.35 30.29
C ASN A 357 1.82 8.02 31.66
N VAL A 358 0.81 7.78 32.50
CA VAL A 358 0.74 8.33 33.85
C VAL A 358 1.43 7.38 34.83
N VAL A 359 2.61 7.78 35.31
CA VAL A 359 3.45 6.96 36.20
C VAL A 359 3.73 7.73 37.50
N GLY A 360 3.68 7.03 38.63
CA GLY A 360 4.01 7.61 39.94
C GLY A 360 5.47 8.05 40.03
N MET A 361 5.70 9.23 40.60
CA MET A 361 7.03 9.81 40.78
C MET A 361 7.13 10.68 42.03
N SER A 362 8.34 10.75 42.60
CA SER A 362 8.64 11.56 43.80
C SER A 362 9.50 12.80 43.47
N GLY A 363 9.64 13.11 42.18
CA GLY A 363 10.44 14.22 41.69
C GLY A 363 10.61 14.15 40.18
N PHE A 364 11.11 15.25 39.60
CA PHE A 364 11.40 15.32 38.18
C PHE A 364 12.49 16.33 37.86
N GLN A 365 13.06 16.20 36.66
CA GLN A 365 14.06 17.11 36.13
C GLN A 365 13.71 17.50 34.68
N ILE A 366 13.73 18.80 34.41
CA ILE A 366 13.66 19.38 33.07
C ILE A 366 15.09 19.73 32.64
N GLU A 367 15.62 19.01 31.66
CA GLU A 367 16.91 19.28 31.04
C GLU A 367 16.71 20.14 29.80
N ILE A 368 17.38 21.29 29.73
CA ILE A 368 17.28 22.18 28.57
C ILE A 368 18.47 21.94 27.65
N SER A 369 18.17 21.50 26.43
CA SER A 369 19.18 21.13 25.42
C SER A 369 19.39 22.20 24.34
N ASP A 370 18.39 23.08 24.12
CA ASP A 370 18.43 24.14 23.12
C ASP A 370 17.63 25.36 23.60
N TRP A 371 18.03 26.57 23.18
CA TRP A 371 17.43 27.84 23.63
C TRP A 371 17.43 28.93 22.55
N TYR A 372 16.56 29.91 22.77
CA TYR A 372 16.49 31.14 22.00
C TYR A 372 17.40 32.21 22.62
N GLY A 373 17.97 33.09 21.78
CA GLY A 373 18.81 34.20 22.23
C GLY A 373 20.10 33.76 22.93
N SER A 374 20.53 34.52 23.93
CA SER A 374 21.82 34.29 24.63
C SER A 374 21.77 33.18 25.68
N GLY A 375 20.61 32.66 26.08
CA GLY A 375 20.48 31.64 27.12
C GLY A 375 19.04 31.19 27.32
N ALA A 376 18.84 30.05 27.99
CA ALA A 376 17.51 29.54 28.26
C ALA A 376 16.86 30.17 29.52
N GLY A 377 15.56 29.94 29.66
CA GLY A 377 14.84 30.27 30.87
C GLY A 377 13.36 29.93 30.77
N LEU A 378 12.66 30.14 31.88
CA LEU A 378 11.21 29.95 32.00
C LEU A 378 10.61 31.11 32.80
N ASN A 379 9.31 31.34 32.57
CA ASN A 379 8.50 32.31 33.30
C ASN A 379 7.45 31.66 34.20
N GLY A 380 7.31 30.34 34.17
CA GLY A 380 6.24 29.68 34.89
C GLY A 380 6.29 28.17 34.69
N ILE A 381 5.96 27.44 35.75
CA ILE A 381 5.81 25.99 35.73
C ILE A 381 4.62 25.59 36.61
N GLU A 382 3.73 24.78 36.06
CA GLU A 382 2.64 24.14 36.81
C GLU A 382 2.58 22.65 36.45
N LEU A 383 2.28 21.83 37.44
CA LEU A 383 2.17 20.38 37.30
C LEU A 383 0.81 19.94 37.85
N PHE A 384 0.11 19.11 37.10
CA PHE A 384 -1.26 18.69 37.41
C PHE A 384 -1.35 17.18 37.54
N GLN A 385 -2.29 16.73 38.37
CA GLN A 385 -2.73 15.34 38.49
C GLN A 385 -4.26 15.31 38.50
N ASP A 386 -4.87 14.22 38.08
CA ASP A 386 -6.34 14.09 38.07
C ASP A 386 -6.88 13.45 39.37
N GLU A 387 -5.99 13.06 40.28
CA GLU A 387 -6.35 12.45 41.55
C GLU A 387 -6.45 13.52 42.65
N ILE A 388 -7.57 13.52 43.40
CA ILE A 388 -7.79 14.46 44.52
C ILE A 388 -7.26 13.86 45.82
N PHE A 389 -6.16 14.43 46.32
CA PHE A 389 -5.53 14.06 47.58
C PHE A 389 -5.57 15.17 48.60
N ALA A 390 -5.71 14.78 49.88
CA ALA A 390 -5.31 15.61 51.01
C ALA A 390 -4.31 14.84 51.89
N TYR A 391 -3.12 15.40 52.02
CA TYR A 391 -1.99 14.88 52.81
C TYR A 391 -2.00 15.44 54.22
N ALA A 392 -1.54 14.65 55.19
CA ALA A 392 -1.48 15.02 56.61
C ALA A 392 -0.39 16.07 56.87
N VAL A 393 0.71 15.99 56.13
CA VAL A 393 1.73 17.02 56.07
C VAL A 393 1.20 18.14 55.17
N GLU A 394 0.84 19.26 55.78
CA GLU A 394 0.15 20.35 55.08
C GLU A 394 0.93 20.91 53.89
N ALA A 395 2.26 20.93 53.96
CA ALA A 395 3.14 21.40 52.89
C ALA A 395 3.05 20.57 51.59
N PHE A 396 2.42 19.39 51.59
CA PHE A 396 2.24 18.59 50.37
C PHE A 396 0.94 18.89 49.63
N ASN A 397 0.02 19.59 50.29
CA ASN A 397 -1.26 19.95 49.71
C ASN A 397 -1.14 21.13 48.73
N GLU A 398 -2.23 21.41 48.00
CA GLU A 398 -2.30 22.41 46.93
C GLU A 398 -1.67 23.78 47.31
N PRO A 399 -0.92 24.40 46.39
CA PRO A 399 -0.06 25.54 46.73
C PRO A 399 -0.86 26.82 46.98
N THR A 400 -0.46 27.61 47.98
CA THR A 400 -1.21 28.81 48.41
C THR A 400 -1.19 29.98 47.43
N CYS A 401 -0.17 30.00 46.57
CA CYS A 401 0.07 31.01 45.53
C CYS A 401 -0.85 30.89 44.30
N ALA A 402 -1.47 29.74 44.06
CA ALA A 402 -2.15 29.43 42.79
C ALA A 402 -3.61 29.92 42.74
N SER A 403 -4.00 30.79 43.67
CA SER A 403 -5.37 31.35 43.78
C SER A 403 -6.48 30.29 43.77
N ILE A 404 -6.21 29.12 44.36
CA ILE A 404 -7.17 28.02 44.47
C ILE A 404 -8.21 28.40 45.52
N LYS A 405 -9.49 28.30 45.16
CA LYS A 405 -10.60 28.80 45.99
C LYS A 405 -10.81 27.96 47.25
N TYR A 406 -10.68 26.64 47.13
CA TYR A 406 -10.90 25.68 48.23
C TYR A 406 -9.82 24.59 48.22
N PRO A 407 -8.53 24.96 48.40
CA PRO A 407 -7.43 24.01 48.23
C PRO A 407 -7.55 22.84 49.21
N SER A 408 -7.07 21.69 48.78
CA SER A 408 -6.84 20.55 49.65
C SER A 408 -5.96 21.01 50.80
N LYS A 409 -6.28 20.59 52.02
CA LYS A 409 -5.51 20.96 53.21
C LYS A 409 -5.72 19.97 54.34
N ALA A 410 -4.84 20.02 55.33
CA ALA A 410 -4.97 19.30 56.58
C ALA A 410 -4.67 20.19 57.79
N THR A 411 -5.42 19.97 58.86
CA THR A 411 -5.18 20.60 60.16
C THR A 411 -4.92 19.54 61.21
N ARG A 412 -3.94 19.78 62.09
CA ARG A 412 -3.53 18.86 63.15
C ARG A 412 -3.72 19.49 64.53
N THR A 413 -4.16 18.68 65.49
CA THR A 413 -4.31 19.04 66.91
C THR A 413 -3.58 17.99 67.74
N GLY A 414 -2.89 18.41 68.80
CA GLY A 414 -1.96 17.57 69.58
C GLY A 414 -0.52 17.63 69.05
N SER A 415 0.36 16.86 69.68
CA SER A 415 1.79 16.82 69.37
C SER A 415 2.10 15.80 68.28
N TRP A 416 2.34 16.28 67.06
CA TRP A 416 2.72 15.47 65.90
C TRP A 416 4.11 15.85 65.39
N SER A 417 4.90 14.86 64.99
CA SER A 417 6.17 15.03 64.27
C SER A 417 6.09 14.43 62.87
N THR A 418 6.86 14.97 61.92
CA THR A 418 7.01 14.38 60.58
C THR A 418 8.00 13.22 60.64
N THR A 419 7.66 12.12 59.99
CA THR A 419 8.49 10.92 59.83
C THR A 419 8.83 10.74 58.35
N GLU A 420 10.08 10.36 58.06
CA GLU A 420 10.53 10.07 56.70
C GLU A 420 9.69 8.98 56.04
N SER A 421 9.55 9.04 54.70
CA SER A 421 8.69 8.15 53.93
C SER A 421 9.12 6.68 54.01
N GLY A 422 10.42 6.38 53.98
CA GLY A 422 10.92 5.01 53.98
C GLY A 422 10.42 4.21 52.76
N GLN A 423 9.61 3.18 53.00
CA GLN A 423 8.91 2.39 51.98
C GLN A 423 7.49 2.91 51.67
N SER A 424 7.00 3.92 52.38
CA SER A 424 5.72 4.58 52.08
C SER A 424 5.87 5.60 50.95
N ALA A 425 4.74 5.88 50.28
CA ALA A 425 4.73 6.79 49.14
C ALA A 425 4.85 8.28 49.52
N SER A 426 4.80 8.64 50.80
CA SER A 426 5.03 10.02 51.25
C SER A 426 5.60 10.04 52.66
N GLU A 427 6.25 11.13 53.05
CA GLU A 427 6.42 11.44 54.48
C GLU A 427 5.05 11.54 55.16
N TYR A 428 5.01 11.27 56.46
CA TYR A 428 3.76 11.19 57.21
C TYR A 428 3.91 11.72 58.63
N LEU A 429 2.79 11.98 59.30
CA LEU A 429 2.79 12.43 60.69
C LEU A 429 2.71 11.26 61.66
N THR A 430 3.47 11.34 62.75
CA THR A 430 3.48 10.38 63.86
C THR A 430 3.21 11.10 65.18
N ALA A 431 2.44 10.50 66.07
CA ALA A 431 2.17 10.99 67.41
C ALA A 431 2.20 9.85 68.44
N ASP A 432 2.83 10.11 69.58
CA ASP A 432 2.78 9.24 70.76
C ASP A 432 1.61 9.64 71.66
N ILE A 433 0.71 8.69 71.88
CA ILE A 433 -0.58 8.90 72.54
C ILE A 433 -0.59 8.19 73.89
N THR A 434 -1.14 8.87 74.89
CA THR A 434 -1.51 8.29 76.18
C THR A 434 -3.03 8.38 76.34
N ASP A 435 -3.61 7.66 77.29
CA ASP A 435 -5.05 7.74 77.55
C ASP A 435 -5.52 9.18 77.85
N SER A 436 -4.65 10.04 78.41
CA SER A 436 -4.96 11.45 78.69
C SER A 436 -4.93 12.37 77.46
N THR A 437 -4.25 11.97 76.39
CA THR A 437 -4.08 12.78 75.17
C THR A 437 -4.89 12.28 73.98
N ALA A 438 -5.45 11.07 74.06
CA ALA A 438 -6.23 10.41 73.00
C ALA A 438 -7.40 11.28 72.48
N ASP A 439 -8.20 11.86 73.36
CA ASP A 439 -9.37 12.68 72.99
C ASP A 439 -9.02 14.07 72.41
N SER A 440 -7.76 14.50 72.58
CA SER A 440 -7.29 15.84 72.18
C SER A 440 -6.35 15.83 70.96
N THR A 441 -6.07 14.66 70.39
CA THR A 441 -5.13 14.50 69.28
C THR A 441 -5.86 14.07 68.01
N SER A 442 -5.75 14.83 66.92
CA SER A 442 -6.41 14.47 65.64
C SER A 442 -5.77 15.12 64.42
N VAL A 443 -6.02 14.54 63.25
CA VAL A 443 -5.76 15.16 61.93
C VAL A 443 -7.07 15.24 61.16
N VAL A 444 -7.38 16.41 60.60
CA VAL A 444 -8.55 16.65 59.77
C VAL A 444 -8.08 16.99 58.37
N PHE A 445 -8.49 16.18 57.39
CA PHE A 445 -8.25 16.36 55.97
C PHE A 445 -9.46 17.02 55.31
N GLU A 446 -9.23 18.04 54.49
CA GLU A 446 -10.25 18.76 53.72
C GLU A 446 -9.82 18.84 52.24
N PRO A 447 -10.20 17.88 51.38
CA PRO A 447 -9.84 17.84 49.96
C PRO A 447 -10.54 18.92 49.12
N ASP A 448 -9.92 19.30 47.99
CA ASP A 448 -10.53 20.15 46.96
C ASP A 448 -11.40 19.34 46.00
N VAL A 449 -12.53 18.84 46.52
CA VAL A 449 -13.55 18.17 45.71
C VAL A 449 -14.20 19.20 44.77
N LYS A 450 -13.80 19.17 43.49
CA LYS A 450 -14.23 20.18 42.49
C LYS A 450 -15.70 20.07 42.07
N GLN A 451 -16.30 18.87 42.17
CA GLN A 451 -17.68 18.61 41.76
C GLN A 451 -18.38 17.58 42.66
N SER A 452 -19.71 17.67 42.76
CA SER A 452 -20.50 16.67 43.48
C SER A 452 -20.65 15.40 42.65
N GLY A 453 -20.68 14.25 43.30
CA GLY A 453 -20.75 12.95 42.63
C GLY A 453 -20.65 11.79 43.61
N ASN A 454 -20.72 10.56 43.10
CA ASN A 454 -20.36 9.39 43.87
C ASN A 454 -18.84 9.23 43.87
N TYR A 455 -18.25 9.16 45.05
CA TYR A 455 -16.82 8.94 45.25
C TYR A 455 -16.57 7.70 46.10
N SER A 456 -15.40 7.10 45.91
CA SER A 456 -14.76 6.21 46.90
C SER A 456 -13.66 6.97 47.63
N ILE A 457 -13.75 7.02 48.96
CA ILE A 457 -12.78 7.71 49.84
C ILE A 457 -11.83 6.67 50.42
N LEU A 458 -10.55 6.79 50.10
CA LEU A 458 -9.49 5.89 50.55
C LEU A 458 -8.60 6.61 51.56
N LEU A 459 -8.37 6.01 52.73
CA LEU A 459 -7.38 6.47 53.70
C LEU A 459 -6.15 5.58 53.64
N TYR A 460 -4.96 6.17 53.48
CA TYR A 460 -3.69 5.45 53.45
C TYR A 460 -3.02 5.44 54.82
N THR A 461 -2.61 4.26 55.27
CA THR A 461 -1.89 4.03 56.52
C THR A 461 -0.47 3.50 56.23
N PRO A 462 0.59 4.24 56.57
CA PRO A 462 1.98 3.80 56.45
C PRO A 462 2.27 2.47 57.16
N GLY A 463 3.26 1.73 56.67
CA GLY A 463 3.73 0.50 57.29
C GLY A 463 4.52 0.76 58.57
N CYS A 464 4.40 -0.12 59.56
CA CYS A 464 5.07 0.02 60.85
C CYS A 464 6.50 -0.59 60.89
N THR A 465 6.90 -1.31 59.84
CA THR A 465 8.22 -1.97 59.78
C THR A 465 9.35 -0.96 59.58
N GLN A 466 9.11 0.04 58.73
CA GLN A 466 10.10 1.05 58.34
C GLN A 466 10.49 2.01 59.46
N ASP A 467 9.58 2.29 60.41
CA ASP A 467 9.83 3.17 61.55
C ASP A 467 9.95 2.40 62.88
N GLY A 468 9.90 1.06 62.84
CA GLY A 468 10.11 0.19 64.00
C GLY A 468 8.98 0.23 65.04
N THR A 469 7.80 0.73 64.69
CA THR A 469 6.71 1.01 65.65
C THR A 469 5.65 -0.09 65.75
N CYS A 470 5.81 -1.24 65.07
CA CYS A 470 4.76 -2.28 64.99
C CYS A 470 4.21 -2.75 66.34
N GLY A 471 5.03 -2.77 67.40
CA GLY A 471 4.61 -3.19 68.73
C GLY A 471 3.83 -2.13 69.53
N SER A 472 3.85 -0.86 69.11
CA SER A 472 3.15 0.25 69.77
C SER A 472 1.99 0.83 68.95
N ARG A 473 1.76 0.36 67.72
CA ARG A 473 0.65 0.83 66.87
C ARG A 473 -0.71 0.62 67.52
N GLY A 474 -1.51 1.68 67.55
CA GLY A 474 -2.87 1.65 68.10
C GLY A 474 -3.98 1.64 67.05
N ILE A 475 -5.20 1.78 67.56
CA ILE A 475 -6.45 1.86 66.81
C ILE A 475 -6.88 3.33 66.70
N VAL A 476 -7.38 3.73 65.53
CA VAL A 476 -7.94 5.05 65.28
C VAL A 476 -9.41 4.95 64.90
N ASN A 477 -10.20 5.94 65.31
CA ASN A 477 -11.53 6.20 64.77
C ASN A 477 -11.42 7.24 63.67
N VAL A 478 -11.96 6.91 62.50
CA VAL A 478 -11.98 7.77 61.31
C VAL A 478 -13.41 8.18 61.03
N THR A 479 -13.64 9.48 60.99
CA THR A 479 -14.96 10.08 60.80
C THR A 479 -15.00 10.87 59.50
N ALA A 480 -15.87 10.51 58.56
CA ALA A 480 -16.06 11.23 57.30
C ALA A 480 -17.39 12.02 57.30
N THR A 481 -17.31 13.30 56.95
CA THR A 481 -18.47 14.17 56.71
C THR A 481 -18.42 14.59 55.25
N VAL A 482 -19.35 14.10 54.43
CA VAL A 482 -19.24 14.14 52.96
C VAL A 482 -20.39 14.87 52.25
N THR A 483 -21.48 15.16 52.96
CA THR A 483 -22.63 15.91 52.43
C THR A 483 -23.23 16.85 53.47
N THR A 484 -23.96 17.88 53.02
CA THR A 484 -24.74 18.79 53.87
C THR A 484 -25.97 18.13 54.52
N ASP A 485 -26.46 17.04 53.94
CA ASP A 485 -27.79 16.49 54.25
C ASP A 485 -27.76 15.31 55.24
N SER A 486 -26.57 14.96 55.76
CA SER A 486 -26.40 13.86 56.73
C SER A 486 -26.16 14.41 58.13
N ASP A 487 -27.10 14.16 59.05
CA ASP A 487 -26.98 14.54 60.46
C ASP A 487 -25.97 13.68 61.24
N GLU A 488 -25.65 12.48 60.75
CA GLU A 488 -24.70 11.55 61.39
C GLU A 488 -23.45 11.37 60.52
N PRO A 489 -22.24 11.52 61.07
CA PRO A 489 -21.01 11.33 60.31
C PRO A 489 -20.65 9.83 60.19
N ILE A 490 -20.07 9.44 59.06
CA ILE A 490 -19.66 8.06 58.80
C ILE A 490 -18.45 7.74 59.68
N GLN A 491 -18.53 6.71 60.53
CA GLN A 491 -17.44 6.31 61.41
C GLN A 491 -16.90 4.92 61.05
N THR A 492 -15.58 4.80 60.96
CA THR A 492 -14.86 3.54 60.72
C THR A 492 -13.68 3.43 61.68
N VAL A 493 -13.56 2.29 62.35
CA VAL A 493 -12.44 1.99 63.25
C VAL A 493 -11.35 1.24 62.49
N ILE A 494 -10.11 1.71 62.57
CA ILE A 494 -8.99 1.19 61.78
C ILE A 494 -7.81 0.85 62.68
N HIS A 495 -7.29 -0.36 62.51
CA HIS A 495 -6.04 -0.81 63.12
C HIS A 495 -4.85 -0.37 62.25
N GLN A 496 -3.85 0.27 62.86
CA GLN A 496 -2.64 0.73 62.17
C GLN A 496 -1.44 -0.22 62.34
N THR A 497 -1.68 -1.47 62.73
CA THR A 497 -0.66 -2.50 62.96
C THR A 497 -0.16 -3.18 61.67
N ASN A 498 -0.34 -2.54 60.51
CA ASN A 498 0.02 -3.09 59.21
C ASN A 498 1.55 -3.05 58.97
N LEU A 499 2.12 -4.16 58.51
CA LEU A 499 3.57 -4.27 58.28
C LEU A 499 4.06 -3.38 57.13
N TYR A 500 3.26 -3.26 56.08
CA TYR A 500 3.50 -2.44 54.89
C TYR A 500 2.35 -1.45 54.71
N GLU A 501 2.54 -0.42 53.87
CA GLU A 501 1.47 0.54 53.57
C GLU A 501 0.19 -0.18 53.11
N LYS A 502 -0.94 0.26 53.63
CA LYS A 502 -2.27 -0.19 53.20
C LYS A 502 -3.16 1.01 52.95
N TYR A 503 -4.30 0.76 52.29
CA TYR A 503 -5.40 1.69 52.28
C TYR A 503 -6.67 1.01 52.80
N ASP A 504 -7.54 1.80 53.42
CA ASP A 504 -8.85 1.39 53.88
C ASP A 504 -9.91 2.27 53.18
N THR A 505 -10.96 1.67 52.62
CA THR A 505 -12.09 2.41 52.04
C THR A 505 -13.01 2.87 53.16
N ILE A 506 -13.10 4.18 53.37
CA ILE A 506 -13.85 4.79 54.47
C ILE A 506 -15.32 5.01 54.09
N TYR A 507 -15.57 5.29 52.81
CA TYR A 507 -16.90 5.57 52.30
C TYR A 507 -16.94 5.37 50.78
N THR A 508 -18.05 4.84 50.28
CA THR A 508 -18.40 4.84 48.85
C THR A 508 -19.83 5.34 48.72
N GLY A 509 -20.02 6.43 47.98
CA GLY A 509 -21.33 7.04 47.81
C GLY A 509 -21.23 8.52 47.48
N HIS A 510 -22.35 9.23 47.59
CA HIS A 510 -22.43 10.63 47.21
C HIS A 510 -21.56 11.54 48.12
N VAL A 511 -20.85 12.48 47.50
CA VAL A 511 -20.01 13.51 48.13
C VAL A 511 -20.31 14.85 47.45
N ASP A 512 -20.52 15.88 48.26
CA ASP A 512 -20.75 17.25 47.80
C ASP A 512 -19.44 17.96 47.41
N ALA A 513 -19.50 18.83 46.40
CA ALA A 513 -18.37 19.69 46.04
C ALA A 513 -17.94 20.62 47.19
N SER A 514 -16.65 20.97 47.22
CA SER A 514 -16.12 22.01 48.10
C SER A 514 -16.72 23.36 47.77
N GLY A 515 -17.38 23.98 48.74
CA GLY A 515 -18.03 25.28 48.62
C GLY A 515 -17.85 26.15 49.87
N SER A 516 -18.43 27.35 49.84
CA SER A 516 -18.37 28.29 50.97
C SER A 516 -19.21 27.83 52.17
N SER A 517 -20.27 27.05 51.92
CA SER A 517 -21.19 26.54 52.94
C SER A 517 -20.77 25.19 53.51
N PHE A 518 -20.05 24.38 52.74
CA PHE A 518 -19.69 23.01 53.09
C PHE A 518 -18.40 22.56 52.40
N ARG A 519 -17.59 21.79 53.12
CA ARG A 519 -16.46 21.06 52.55
C ARG A 519 -16.45 19.62 53.06
N PRO A 520 -16.27 18.63 52.18
CA PRO A 520 -16.00 17.27 52.61
C PRO A 520 -14.78 17.24 53.52
N LYS A 521 -14.85 16.44 54.58
CA LYS A 521 -13.72 16.29 55.50
C LYS A 521 -13.64 14.87 56.08
N VAL A 522 -12.42 14.43 56.32
CA VAL A 522 -12.11 13.17 57.00
C VAL A 522 -11.30 13.50 58.24
N LYS A 523 -11.76 13.08 59.42
CA LYS A 523 -11.07 13.27 60.70
C LYS A 523 -10.54 11.93 61.20
N LEU A 524 -9.25 11.86 61.48
CA LEU A 524 -8.56 10.71 62.10
C LEU A 524 -8.23 11.06 63.55
N MET A 525 -8.67 10.21 64.48
CA MET A 525 -8.48 10.40 65.93
C MET A 525 -8.16 9.07 66.64
N PRO A 526 -7.24 9.01 67.62
CA PRO A 526 -7.00 7.80 68.41
C PRO A 526 -8.25 7.36 69.19
N VAL A 527 -8.43 6.04 69.37
CA VAL A 527 -9.44 5.53 70.31
C VAL A 527 -8.89 5.57 71.75
N ALA A 528 -9.66 6.09 72.71
CA ALA A 528 -9.23 6.16 74.11
C ALA A 528 -9.16 4.79 74.80
N GLY A 529 -8.34 4.66 75.84
CA GLY A 529 -8.27 3.46 76.69
C GLY A 529 -7.35 2.34 76.16
N GLN A 530 -6.41 2.67 75.26
CA GLN A 530 -5.46 1.73 74.67
C GLN A 530 -4.09 1.71 75.36
N GLY A 531 -3.86 2.57 76.36
CA GLY A 531 -2.55 2.76 76.98
C GLY A 531 -1.62 3.63 76.12
N GLY A 532 -0.31 3.41 76.23
CA GLY A 532 0.69 4.12 75.44
C GLY A 532 0.77 3.55 74.02
N ILE A 533 0.33 4.31 73.01
CA ILE A 533 0.29 3.88 71.60
C ILE A 533 0.92 4.91 70.67
N THR A 534 1.37 4.47 69.50
CA THR A 534 1.83 5.32 68.39
C THR A 534 0.76 5.34 67.30
N VAL A 535 0.41 6.54 66.83
CA VAL A 535 -0.58 6.77 65.76
C VAL A 535 0.06 7.52 64.61
N VAL A 536 -0.30 7.18 63.37
CA VAL A 536 0.13 7.90 62.16
C VAL A 536 -1.01 8.44 61.32
N ALA A 537 -0.69 9.43 60.48
CA ALA A 537 -1.56 9.96 59.45
C ALA A 537 -0.73 10.27 58.19
N SER A 538 -1.12 9.72 57.03
CA SER A 538 -0.45 9.97 55.73
C SER A 538 -1.32 10.79 54.78
N ARG A 539 -2.33 10.21 54.14
CA ARG A 539 -3.17 10.90 53.14
C ARG A 539 -4.53 10.26 52.95
N VAL A 540 -5.48 11.04 52.44
CA VAL A 540 -6.76 10.57 51.91
C VAL A 540 -6.87 10.85 50.42
N LYS A 541 -7.47 9.93 49.67
CA LYS A 541 -7.74 10.04 48.22
C LYS A 541 -9.24 9.99 47.97
N PHE A 542 -9.75 10.89 47.14
CA PHE A 542 -11.13 10.93 46.68
C PHE A 542 -11.17 10.50 45.23
N VAL A 543 -11.68 9.30 44.97
CA VAL A 543 -11.81 8.72 43.63
C VAL A 543 -13.23 8.95 43.15
N LEU A 544 -13.43 9.79 42.14
CA LEU A 544 -14.76 9.93 41.52
C LEU A 544 -15.10 8.62 40.82
N THR A 545 -16.28 8.07 41.14
CA THR A 545 -16.81 6.85 40.51
C THR A 545 -17.97 7.15 39.56
N ASN A 546 -18.74 8.21 39.82
CA ASN A 546 -19.79 8.69 38.94
C ASN A 546 -20.08 10.17 39.26
N ALA A 547 -20.09 11.06 38.28
CA ALA A 547 -20.56 12.43 38.53
C ALA A 547 -22.06 12.42 38.86
N SER A 548 -22.52 13.29 39.76
CA SER A 548 -23.95 13.29 40.09
C SER A 548 -24.78 13.79 38.91
N SER A 549 -25.82 13.06 38.51
CA SER A 549 -26.78 13.42 37.44
C SER A 549 -27.51 14.75 37.66
N ASN A 550 -27.40 15.32 38.87
CA ASN A 550 -27.94 16.63 39.20
C ASN A 550 -26.96 17.77 38.94
N SER A 551 -25.76 17.52 38.39
CA SER A 551 -25.00 18.59 37.73
C SER A 551 -25.73 18.96 36.45
N THR A 552 -26.53 20.01 36.52
CA THR A 552 -27.35 20.58 35.45
C THR A 552 -26.53 21.20 34.30
N SER A 553 -25.46 20.57 33.79
CA SER A 553 -24.67 21.17 32.71
C SER A 553 -23.95 20.15 31.82
N GLY A 554 -24.54 19.80 30.67
CA GLY A 554 -23.79 19.72 29.40
C GLY A 554 -22.68 18.68 29.20
N ASP A 555 -22.47 17.70 30.08
CA ASP A 555 -21.34 16.77 29.99
C ASP A 555 -21.63 15.56 29.07
N LEU A 556 -20.62 15.16 28.30
CA LEU A 556 -20.57 14.01 27.39
C LEU A 556 -19.27 13.22 27.61
N ASN A 557 -19.13 12.06 26.99
CA ASN A 557 -17.85 11.33 26.93
C ASN A 557 -17.85 10.44 25.68
N GLY A 558 -17.41 11.01 24.56
CA GLY A 558 -17.22 10.34 23.27
C GLY A 558 -18.48 10.03 22.46
N LEU A 559 -19.68 10.11 23.04
CA LEU A 559 -20.97 9.87 22.38
C LEU A 559 -21.96 11.02 22.63
N PHE A 560 -22.74 11.36 21.61
CA PHE A 560 -23.82 12.34 21.71
C PHE A 560 -24.99 12.00 20.78
N GLU A 561 -26.22 11.99 21.29
CA GLU A 561 -27.46 11.83 20.53
C GLU A 561 -28.19 13.16 20.33
N TYR A 562 -28.54 13.44 19.08
CA TYR A 562 -29.22 14.67 18.65
C TYR A 562 -30.54 14.35 17.96
N ASP A 563 -31.64 14.92 18.47
CA ASP A 563 -32.95 14.88 17.80
C ASP A 563 -33.13 16.11 16.88
N PRO A 564 -33.12 15.95 15.54
CA PRO A 564 -33.30 17.06 14.60
C PRO A 564 -34.72 17.63 14.58
N THR A 565 -35.71 16.94 15.17
CA THR A 565 -37.11 17.37 15.20
C THR A 565 -37.47 18.16 16.46
N SER A 566 -36.67 18.06 17.51
CA SER A 566 -36.90 18.76 18.77
C SER A 566 -36.79 20.27 18.59
N LYS A 567 -37.80 20.99 19.09
CA LYS A 567 -37.79 22.46 19.19
C LYS A 567 -37.20 22.97 20.50
N VAL A 568 -36.81 22.06 21.40
CA VAL A 568 -36.30 22.34 22.73
C VAL A 568 -34.89 21.76 22.81
N THR A 569 -33.89 22.62 23.02
CA THR A 569 -32.57 22.19 23.45
C THR A 569 -32.70 21.61 24.85
N SER A 570 -32.87 20.29 24.96
CA SER A 570 -32.96 19.63 26.26
C SER A 570 -31.64 19.80 26.99
N VAL A 571 -31.67 20.53 28.11
CA VAL A 571 -30.50 20.80 28.96
C VAL A 571 -30.04 19.55 29.74
N ASN A 572 -30.83 18.48 29.71
CA ASN A 572 -30.55 17.23 30.40
C ASN A 572 -30.15 16.10 29.44
N LEU A 573 -28.85 16.02 29.15
CA LEU A 573 -28.24 15.01 28.29
C LEU A 573 -28.37 13.59 28.86
N THR A 574 -28.58 13.42 30.18
CA THR A 574 -28.73 12.08 30.80
C THR A 574 -30.04 11.35 30.46
N GLN A 575 -30.96 12.00 29.73
CA GLN A 575 -32.17 11.34 29.21
C GLN A 575 -31.91 10.45 28.01
N SER A 576 -30.88 10.76 27.21
CA SER A 576 -30.44 9.88 26.14
C SER A 576 -29.71 8.69 26.73
N ALA A 577 -30.10 7.50 26.28
CA ALA A 577 -29.41 6.28 26.64
C ALA A 577 -28.02 6.18 26.01
N ILE A 578 -27.82 6.83 24.85
CA ILE A 578 -26.55 6.92 24.15
C ILE A 578 -25.58 7.83 24.92
N ASP A 579 -26.03 9.01 25.33
CA ASP A 579 -25.23 9.94 26.12
C ASP A 579 -24.82 9.31 27.46
N LYS A 580 -25.79 8.65 28.12
CA LYS A 580 -25.55 7.90 29.36
C LYS A 580 -24.53 6.78 29.18
N ALA A 581 -24.57 6.06 28.05
CA ALA A 581 -23.61 5.00 27.76
C ALA A 581 -22.18 5.54 27.63
N GLY A 582 -21.98 6.70 26.99
CA GLY A 582 -20.68 7.36 26.97
C GLY A 582 -20.18 7.74 28.37
N LEU A 583 -21.07 8.32 29.19
CA LEU A 583 -20.76 8.73 30.56
C LEU A 583 -20.46 7.57 31.54
N GLN A 584 -20.77 6.33 31.16
CA GLN A 584 -20.43 5.12 31.93
C GLN A 584 -19.00 4.63 31.70
N LEU A 585 -18.36 5.08 30.61
CA LEU A 585 -16.97 4.76 30.30
C LEU A 585 -16.01 5.57 31.17
N ASP A 586 -14.77 5.11 31.26
CA ASP A 586 -13.66 5.88 31.82
C ASP A 586 -13.50 7.22 31.08
N SER A 587 -13.00 8.24 31.78
CA SER A 587 -12.84 9.59 31.22
C SER A 587 -11.89 9.60 30.02
N GLY A 588 -12.22 10.39 28.99
CA GLY A 588 -11.40 10.52 27.79
C GLY A 588 -11.68 9.44 26.74
N ALA A 589 -12.89 8.87 26.75
CA ALA A 589 -13.29 7.88 25.76
C ALA A 589 -13.24 8.47 24.34
N SER A 590 -12.49 7.80 23.45
CA SER A 590 -12.44 8.13 22.03
C SER A 590 -13.20 7.09 21.24
N VAL A 591 -14.39 7.44 20.73
CA VAL A 591 -15.19 6.54 19.88
C VAL A 591 -14.93 6.86 18.42
N LYS A 592 -14.25 5.95 17.70
CA LYS A 592 -13.79 6.15 16.33
C LYS A 592 -14.79 5.74 15.26
N THR A 593 -15.63 4.74 15.54
CA THR A 593 -16.51 4.13 14.53
C THR A 593 -17.80 3.62 15.14
N LEU A 594 -18.90 3.83 14.42
CA LEU A 594 -20.24 3.33 14.74
C LEU A 594 -20.73 2.40 13.64
N ALA A 595 -21.45 1.35 14.03
CA ALA A 595 -22.13 0.44 13.11
C ALA A 595 -23.49 0.04 13.68
N LYS A 596 -24.45 -0.34 12.83
CA LYS A 596 -25.81 -0.69 13.24
C LYS A 596 -26.24 -2.05 12.68
N HIS A 597 -26.84 -2.88 13.53
CA HIS A 597 -27.49 -4.14 13.14
C HIS A 597 -28.59 -4.51 14.16
N ASP A 598 -29.77 -4.91 13.69
CA ASP A 598 -30.93 -5.35 14.50
C ASP A 598 -31.25 -4.47 15.72
N ASN A 599 -31.42 -3.16 15.48
CA ASN A 599 -31.74 -2.15 16.50
C ASN A 599 -30.69 -2.03 17.63
N ARG A 600 -29.47 -2.52 17.40
CA ARG A 600 -28.29 -2.28 18.25
C ARG A 600 -27.28 -1.43 17.51
N ILE A 601 -26.63 -0.56 18.28
CA ILE A 601 -25.52 0.25 17.79
C ILE A 601 -24.25 -0.33 18.40
N TYR A 602 -23.27 -0.59 17.56
CA TYR A 602 -21.94 -1.01 17.96
C TYR A 602 -21.03 0.21 17.90
N ALA A 603 -20.22 0.38 18.93
CA ALA A 603 -19.25 1.46 19.04
C ALA A 603 -17.86 0.86 19.24
N GLY A 604 -16.89 1.32 18.45
CA GLY A 604 -15.50 0.90 18.52
C GLY A 604 -14.58 2.11 18.58
N GLY A 605 -13.49 2.00 19.32
CA GLY A 605 -12.54 3.10 19.54
C GLY A 605 -11.46 2.75 20.55
N ASN A 606 -10.97 3.76 21.25
CA ASN A 606 -10.08 3.65 22.39
C ASN A 606 -10.82 4.13 23.64
N PHE A 607 -11.41 3.19 24.38
CA PHE A 607 -12.16 3.44 25.60
C PHE A 607 -12.25 2.17 26.45
N SER A 608 -12.50 2.34 27.74
CA SER A 608 -12.65 1.24 28.68
C SER A 608 -13.68 1.53 29.76
N ASP A 609 -14.15 0.47 30.41
CA ASP A 609 -14.66 0.50 31.77
C ASP A 609 -14.18 -0.75 32.54
N SER A 610 -14.78 -1.05 33.70
CA SER A 610 -14.48 -2.26 34.49
C SER A 610 -14.68 -3.61 33.77
N SER A 611 -15.37 -3.63 32.63
CA SER A 611 -15.85 -4.80 31.88
C SER A 611 -15.76 -4.66 30.34
N ILE A 612 -15.73 -3.44 29.81
CA ILE A 612 -15.70 -3.09 28.39
C ILE A 612 -14.28 -2.65 28.01
N GLN A 613 -13.77 -3.15 26.89
CA GLN A 613 -12.49 -2.73 26.32
C GLN A 613 -12.61 -2.53 24.81
N ASN A 614 -12.41 -1.29 24.36
CA ASN A 614 -12.28 -0.82 22.96
C ASN A 614 -13.46 -1.06 22.01
N ILE A 615 -14.42 -1.92 22.36
CA ILE A 615 -15.63 -2.17 21.58
C ILE A 615 -16.79 -2.57 22.48
N MET A 616 -17.96 -2.01 22.20
CA MET A 616 -19.22 -2.28 22.91
C MET A 616 -20.40 -2.31 21.96
N PHE A 617 -21.53 -2.80 22.45
CA PHE A 617 -22.82 -2.55 21.82
C PHE A 617 -23.78 -1.89 22.79
N LEU A 618 -24.67 -1.08 22.25
CA LEU A 618 -25.74 -0.40 22.95
C LEU A 618 -27.04 -1.13 22.62
N GLY A 619 -27.67 -1.71 23.64
CA GLY A 619 -28.96 -2.40 23.57
C GLY A 619 -29.79 -2.11 24.80
N ASP A 620 -31.09 -1.88 24.63
CA ASP A 620 -32.03 -1.50 25.71
C ASP A 620 -31.57 -0.28 26.54
N GLY A 621 -30.75 0.57 25.93
CA GLY A 621 -30.28 1.83 26.51
C GLY A 621 -29.14 1.73 27.53
N ASN A 622 -28.32 0.67 27.51
CA ASN A 622 -27.08 0.60 28.29
C ASN A 622 -25.89 0.15 27.41
N ALA A 623 -24.69 0.62 27.77
CA ALA A 623 -23.44 0.08 27.24
C ALA A 623 -23.24 -1.36 27.73
N THR A 624 -22.93 -2.27 26.82
CA THR A 624 -22.68 -3.68 27.15
C THR A 624 -21.40 -4.18 26.49
N ALA A 625 -20.58 -4.89 27.27
CA ALA A 625 -19.37 -5.53 26.78
C ALA A 625 -19.69 -6.60 25.72
N MET A 626 -18.86 -6.67 24.69
CA MET A 626 -18.88 -7.79 23.75
C MET A 626 -18.25 -9.04 24.39
N THR A 627 -18.51 -10.21 23.82
CA THR A 627 -17.91 -11.48 24.27
C THR A 627 -16.38 -11.36 24.37
N GLY A 628 -15.79 -11.88 25.45
CA GLY A 628 -14.35 -11.76 25.73
C GLY A 628 -13.92 -10.39 26.31
N GLY A 629 -14.87 -9.57 26.78
CA GLY A 629 -14.60 -8.22 27.30
C GLY A 629 -14.38 -7.16 26.22
N GLY A 630 -14.52 -7.53 24.94
CA GLY A 630 -14.14 -6.68 23.80
C GLY A 630 -12.79 -7.07 23.24
N LEU A 631 -12.00 -6.07 22.81
CA LEU A 631 -10.72 -6.27 22.11
C LEU A 631 -9.57 -5.63 22.90
N ASN A 632 -8.38 -6.20 22.82
CA ASN A 632 -7.24 -5.81 23.66
C ASN A 632 -6.53 -4.50 23.25
N SER A 633 -6.97 -3.83 22.19
CA SER A 633 -6.44 -2.56 21.71
C SER A 633 -7.48 -1.83 20.85
N GLU A 634 -7.15 -0.62 20.42
CA GLU A 634 -8.04 0.30 19.71
C GLU A 634 -8.67 -0.31 18.45
N VAL A 635 -9.97 -0.04 18.27
CA VAL A 635 -10.74 -0.32 17.06
C VAL A 635 -10.88 0.96 16.24
N THR A 636 -10.44 0.92 14.98
CA THR A 636 -10.41 2.10 14.09
C THR A 636 -11.56 2.11 13.09
N SER A 637 -12.07 0.93 12.71
CA SER A 637 -13.08 0.81 11.67
C SER A 637 -13.96 -0.42 11.86
N MET A 638 -15.25 -0.27 11.58
CA MET A 638 -16.23 -1.35 11.59
C MET A 638 -17.14 -1.27 10.38
N ALA A 639 -17.57 -2.43 9.89
CA ALA A 639 -18.60 -2.52 8.87
C ALA A 639 -19.48 -3.76 9.05
N VAL A 640 -20.77 -3.61 8.80
CA VAL A 640 -21.72 -4.73 8.79
C VAL A 640 -21.86 -5.23 7.36
N LEU A 641 -21.72 -6.55 7.18
CA LEU A 641 -22.02 -7.25 5.94
C LEU A 641 -22.66 -8.59 6.29
N ASP A 642 -23.88 -8.81 5.79
CA ASP A 642 -24.74 -9.94 6.13
C ASP A 642 -24.87 -10.10 7.66
N ASP A 643 -24.60 -11.30 8.21
CA ASP A 643 -24.73 -11.64 9.64
C ASP A 643 -23.44 -11.41 10.46
N PHE A 644 -22.51 -10.60 9.92
CA PHE A 644 -21.21 -10.34 10.54
C PHE A 644 -20.90 -8.86 10.69
N LEU A 645 -20.29 -8.52 11.83
CA LEU A 645 -19.57 -7.27 12.04
C LEU A 645 -18.08 -7.50 11.77
N TYR A 646 -17.56 -6.90 10.71
CA TYR A 646 -16.13 -6.89 10.42
C TYR A 646 -15.47 -5.70 11.12
N VAL A 647 -14.35 -5.96 11.77
CA VAL A 647 -13.67 -5.00 12.65
C VAL A 647 -12.19 -4.94 12.28
N GLY A 648 -11.65 -3.72 12.16
CA GLY A 648 -10.24 -3.45 11.91
C GLY A 648 -9.68 -2.51 12.98
N GLY A 649 -8.40 -2.69 13.31
CA GLY A 649 -7.73 -1.85 14.31
C GLY A 649 -6.31 -2.32 14.67
N ASN A 650 -5.86 -1.96 15.87
CA ASN A 650 -4.55 -2.32 16.39
C ASN A 650 -4.58 -3.51 17.37
N PHE A 651 -5.74 -4.15 17.53
CA PHE A 651 -5.90 -5.32 18.40
C PHE A 651 -5.22 -6.56 17.82
N THR A 652 -4.82 -7.47 18.70
CA THR A 652 -4.26 -8.78 18.32
C THR A 652 -5.08 -9.94 18.86
N ASP A 653 -5.93 -9.68 19.86
CA ASP A 653 -6.73 -10.67 20.59
C ASP A 653 -7.98 -9.98 21.19
N THR A 654 -8.90 -10.79 21.68
CA THR A 654 -9.90 -10.41 22.70
C THR A 654 -9.25 -9.94 24.00
N SER A 655 -9.95 -9.11 24.77
CA SER A 655 -9.42 -8.51 26.00
C SER A 655 -9.05 -9.56 27.08
N ASP A 656 -9.79 -10.66 27.16
CA ASP A 656 -9.52 -11.76 28.10
C ASP A 656 -8.42 -12.74 27.64
N GLY A 657 -7.85 -12.55 26.44
CA GLY A 657 -6.83 -13.42 25.86
C GLY A 657 -7.35 -14.76 25.32
N GLY A 658 -8.66 -14.87 25.07
CA GLY A 658 -9.31 -16.10 24.62
C GLY A 658 -9.14 -16.45 23.13
N ASN A 659 -8.62 -15.55 22.28
CA ASN A 659 -8.57 -15.72 20.81
C ASN A 659 -7.34 -15.03 20.17
N GLN A 660 -6.16 -15.62 20.35
CA GLN A 660 -4.84 -15.08 19.95
C GLN A 660 -4.61 -14.85 18.44
N ASN A 661 -5.61 -15.09 17.58
CA ASN A 661 -5.45 -15.07 16.13
C ASN A 661 -6.20 -13.95 15.41
N LEU A 662 -6.78 -12.97 16.13
CA LEU A 662 -7.51 -11.88 15.51
C LEU A 662 -6.60 -10.91 14.71
N LYS A 663 -5.37 -10.64 15.18
CA LYS A 663 -4.29 -9.95 14.43
C LYS A 663 -4.76 -8.85 13.46
N HIS A 664 -5.21 -7.74 14.04
CA HIS A 664 -5.64 -6.49 13.41
C HIS A 664 -6.97 -6.53 12.64
N VAL A 665 -7.54 -7.71 12.36
CA VAL A 665 -8.82 -7.84 11.63
C VAL A 665 -9.64 -9.05 12.07
N ALA A 666 -10.89 -8.79 12.47
CA ALA A 666 -11.79 -9.82 13.00
C ALA A 666 -13.19 -9.73 12.40
N ALA A 667 -13.93 -10.85 12.47
CA ALA A 667 -15.36 -10.89 12.21
C ALA A 667 -16.09 -11.39 13.47
N TYR A 668 -17.12 -10.67 13.87
CA TYR A 668 -18.03 -11.06 14.95
C TYR A 668 -19.36 -11.51 14.37
N SER A 669 -19.77 -12.74 14.66
CA SER A 669 -21.08 -13.26 14.25
C SER A 669 -22.17 -12.78 15.20
N PHE A 670 -23.22 -12.15 14.66
CA PHE A 670 -24.36 -11.71 15.46
C PHE A 670 -25.16 -12.89 16.04
N ASP A 671 -25.25 -13.99 15.30
CA ASP A 671 -25.98 -15.21 15.68
C ASP A 671 -25.30 -15.96 16.82
N THR A 672 -24.03 -16.33 16.64
CA THR A 672 -23.30 -17.14 17.63
C THR A 672 -22.69 -16.32 18.74
N LYS A 673 -22.62 -14.99 18.58
CA LYS A 673 -22.00 -14.03 19.52
C LYS A 673 -20.53 -14.33 19.79
N THR A 674 -19.80 -14.73 18.74
CA THR A 674 -18.39 -15.13 18.84
C THR A 674 -17.52 -14.39 17.84
N TRP A 675 -16.29 -14.09 18.28
CA TRP A 675 -15.21 -13.60 17.44
C TRP A 675 -14.59 -14.71 16.58
N SER A 676 -14.27 -14.38 15.34
CA SER A 676 -13.57 -15.23 14.39
C SER A 676 -12.46 -14.45 13.69
N ALA A 677 -11.31 -15.09 13.49
CA ALA A 677 -10.21 -14.53 12.73
C ALA A 677 -10.51 -14.59 11.22
N LEU A 678 -10.01 -13.61 10.46
CA LEU A 678 -10.02 -13.66 9.00
C LEU A 678 -8.75 -14.33 8.49
N GLY A 679 -8.79 -15.65 8.37
CA GLY A 679 -7.62 -16.45 8.03
C GLY A 679 -6.51 -16.28 9.07
N GLY A 680 -5.33 -15.81 8.64
CA GLY A 680 -4.20 -15.52 9.53
C GLY A 680 -4.14 -14.08 10.06
N GLY A 681 -5.04 -13.19 9.61
CA GLY A 681 -4.93 -11.74 9.82
C GLY A 681 -3.82 -11.10 8.97
N VAL A 682 -3.42 -9.88 9.34
CA VAL A 682 -2.37 -9.10 8.67
C VAL A 682 -1.23 -8.74 9.63
N ASN A 683 -0.08 -8.28 9.10
CA ASN A 683 1.11 -7.99 9.90
C ASN A 683 1.21 -6.56 10.46
N GLY A 684 0.16 -5.75 10.34
CA GLY A 684 0.13 -4.37 10.82
C GLY A 684 -1.30 -3.84 10.98
N PRO A 685 -1.46 -2.63 11.58
CA PRO A 685 -2.76 -2.09 11.93
C PRO A 685 -3.67 -1.86 10.71
N VAL A 686 -4.95 -2.18 10.87
CA VAL A 686 -5.98 -1.88 9.87
C VAL A 686 -6.60 -0.53 10.17
N ALA A 687 -6.73 0.32 9.16
CA ALA A 687 -7.30 1.66 9.26
C ALA A 687 -8.75 1.75 8.75
N ARG A 688 -9.13 0.93 7.76
CA ARG A 688 -10.46 0.92 7.14
C ARG A 688 -10.92 -0.49 6.80
N ILE A 689 -12.18 -0.77 7.10
CA ILE A 689 -12.95 -1.92 6.63
C ILE A 689 -14.09 -1.37 5.75
N ILE A 690 -14.14 -1.80 4.50
CA ILE A 690 -15.10 -1.28 3.52
C ILE A 690 -15.76 -2.47 2.83
N PRO A 691 -17.08 -2.68 2.97
CA PRO A 691 -17.82 -3.59 2.10
C PRO A 691 -17.94 -2.98 0.70
N LEU A 692 -17.47 -3.67 -0.32
CA LEU A 692 -17.52 -3.17 -1.68
C LEU A 692 -17.74 -4.28 -2.71
N GLN A 693 -18.43 -3.90 -3.79
CA GLN A 693 -18.53 -4.69 -5.01
C GLN A 693 -17.49 -4.15 -5.99
N LEU A 694 -16.42 -4.93 -6.20
CA LEU A 694 -15.41 -4.65 -7.20
C LEU A 694 -15.41 -5.80 -8.21
N ASN A 695 -15.22 -5.46 -9.48
CA ASN A 695 -14.97 -6.44 -10.53
C ASN A 695 -13.51 -6.92 -10.45
N VAL A 696 -13.12 -7.50 -9.32
CA VAL A 696 -11.74 -7.99 -9.09
C VAL A 696 -11.47 -9.31 -9.82
N SER A 697 -12.52 -10.04 -10.20
CA SER A 697 -12.45 -11.30 -10.93
C SER A 697 -13.72 -11.52 -11.75
N MET A 698 -13.60 -12.20 -12.89
CA MET A 698 -14.75 -12.60 -13.71
C MET A 698 -15.63 -13.68 -13.05
N ASP A 699 -15.06 -14.40 -12.08
CA ASP A 699 -15.70 -15.54 -11.41
C ASP A 699 -16.39 -15.17 -10.09
N LEU A 700 -16.17 -13.96 -9.58
CA LEU A 700 -16.68 -13.50 -8.28
C LEU A 700 -17.62 -12.31 -8.47
N ASN A 701 -18.90 -12.53 -8.19
CA ASN A 701 -19.93 -11.50 -8.19
C ASN A 701 -20.67 -11.49 -6.83
N GLU A 702 -19.94 -11.09 -5.79
CA GLU A 702 -20.45 -10.90 -4.43
C GLU A 702 -19.90 -9.60 -3.83
N THR A 703 -20.52 -9.12 -2.75
CA THR A 703 -19.94 -8.03 -1.95
C THR A 703 -18.79 -8.57 -1.13
N MET A 704 -17.60 -8.00 -1.28
CA MET A 704 -16.39 -8.39 -0.58
C MET A 704 -16.06 -7.40 0.52
N VAL A 705 -15.10 -7.75 1.39
CA VAL A 705 -14.61 -6.87 2.45
C VAL A 705 -13.20 -6.40 2.10
N GLY A 706 -13.08 -5.13 1.69
CA GLY A 706 -11.81 -4.46 1.50
C GLY A 706 -11.22 -4.07 2.85
N VAL A 707 -9.98 -4.47 3.09
CA VAL A 707 -9.20 -4.21 4.31
C VAL A 707 -8.05 -3.32 3.91
N SER A 708 -7.95 -2.13 4.51
CA SER A 708 -6.92 -1.13 4.17
C SER A 708 -6.22 -0.61 5.42
N GLY A 709 -4.90 -0.47 5.38
CA GLY A 709 -4.10 -0.02 6.53
C GLY A 709 -2.58 -0.11 6.32
N ASP A 710 -1.84 0.01 7.42
CA ASP A 710 -0.37 0.04 7.42
C ASP A 710 0.19 -1.38 7.59
N PHE A 711 -0.11 -2.24 6.62
CA PHE A 711 0.37 -3.61 6.56
C PHE A 711 0.95 -3.95 5.19
N SER A 712 1.88 -4.91 5.18
CA SER A 712 2.59 -5.34 3.98
C SER A 712 2.42 -6.84 3.67
N ARG A 713 1.68 -7.57 4.52
CA ARG A 713 1.55 -9.02 4.39
C ARG A 713 0.25 -9.55 5.01
N ILE A 714 -0.39 -10.44 4.27
CA ILE A 714 -1.41 -11.36 4.78
C ILE A 714 -0.68 -12.55 5.40
N LEU A 715 -1.01 -12.87 6.65
CA LEU A 715 -0.33 -13.93 7.39
C LEU A 715 -0.82 -15.32 6.96
N SER A 716 0.08 -16.31 7.05
CA SER A 716 -0.25 -17.70 6.72
C SER A 716 -1.29 -18.28 7.67
N PHE A 717 -2.14 -19.18 7.16
CA PHE A 717 -3.11 -19.91 7.96
C PHE A 717 -3.53 -21.21 7.29
N GLY A 718 -3.78 -22.26 8.08
CA GLY A 718 -4.11 -23.58 7.54
C GLY A 718 -3.01 -24.07 6.57
N ASN A 719 -3.39 -24.33 5.32
CA ASN A 719 -2.48 -24.72 4.24
C ASN A 719 -2.11 -23.55 3.31
N GLU A 720 -2.56 -22.33 3.60
CA GLU A 720 -2.27 -21.15 2.80
C GLU A 720 -0.98 -20.48 3.28
N SER A 721 -0.07 -20.19 2.35
CA SER A 721 1.15 -19.44 2.61
C SER A 721 0.87 -17.96 2.85
N ALA A 722 1.81 -17.26 3.49
CA ALA A 722 1.71 -15.81 3.62
C ALA A 722 1.85 -15.14 2.23
N SER A 723 1.11 -14.05 2.02
CA SER A 723 1.04 -13.34 0.74
C SER A 723 1.40 -11.87 0.94
N ASP A 724 2.30 -11.35 0.11
CA ASP A 724 2.70 -9.94 0.17
C ASP A 724 1.62 -9.06 -0.46
N VAL A 725 1.33 -7.93 0.18
CA VAL A 725 0.34 -6.93 -0.25
C VAL A 725 0.87 -5.55 0.06
N SER A 726 0.32 -4.50 -0.55
CA SER A 726 0.77 -3.12 -0.29
C SER A 726 -0.37 -2.29 0.31
N GLY A 727 -0.70 -2.53 1.58
CA GLY A 727 -1.67 -1.73 2.34
C GLY A 727 -3.15 -1.99 2.05
N PHE A 728 -3.47 -2.86 1.08
CA PHE A 728 -4.84 -3.25 0.76
C PHE A 728 -4.94 -4.76 0.51
N ALA A 729 -5.95 -5.39 1.10
CA ALA A 729 -6.28 -6.80 0.92
C ALA A 729 -7.80 -6.98 0.83
N VAL A 730 -8.26 -8.06 0.20
CA VAL A 730 -9.69 -8.30 0.01
C VAL A 730 -10.06 -9.65 0.61
N TRP A 731 -10.99 -9.65 1.56
CA TRP A 731 -11.59 -10.85 2.12
C TRP A 731 -12.86 -11.21 1.35
N VAL A 732 -12.97 -12.49 0.97
CA VAL A 732 -14.08 -13.04 0.19
C VAL A 732 -14.95 -13.91 1.10
N PRO A 733 -16.10 -13.40 1.59
CA PRO A 733 -16.89 -14.08 2.62
C PRO A 733 -17.35 -15.49 2.22
N SER A 734 -17.84 -15.68 0.99
CA SER A 734 -18.31 -17.00 0.52
C SER A 734 -17.22 -18.08 0.55
N HIS A 735 -15.95 -17.69 0.39
CA HIS A 735 -14.80 -18.60 0.38
C HIS A 735 -14.12 -18.71 1.74
N LYS A 736 -14.43 -17.81 2.68
CA LYS A 736 -13.73 -17.67 3.97
C LYS A 736 -12.21 -17.62 3.78
N ASN A 737 -11.76 -16.86 2.77
CA ASN A 737 -10.36 -16.73 2.41
C ASN A 737 -10.08 -15.33 1.83
N TRP A 738 -8.81 -14.95 1.81
CA TRP A 738 -8.33 -13.77 1.12
C TRP A 738 -8.33 -14.01 -0.38
N LEU A 739 -8.71 -12.99 -1.17
CA LEU A 739 -8.72 -13.03 -2.62
C LEU A 739 -7.36 -13.51 -3.17
N GLN A 740 -6.28 -13.05 -2.54
CA GLN A 740 -4.88 -13.36 -2.87
C GLN A 740 -4.57 -14.86 -2.84
N ASN A 741 -5.32 -15.66 -2.08
CA ASN A 741 -5.13 -17.11 -1.96
C ASN A 741 -6.06 -17.90 -2.89
N LEU A 742 -7.03 -17.24 -3.52
CA LEU A 742 -7.95 -17.90 -4.44
C LEU A 742 -7.26 -18.15 -5.78
N LYS A 743 -7.48 -19.34 -6.35
CA LYS A 743 -6.95 -19.72 -7.68
C LYS A 743 -7.83 -19.17 -8.80
N VAL A 744 -8.05 -17.86 -8.80
CA VAL A 744 -8.83 -17.12 -9.80
C VAL A 744 -7.96 -16.04 -10.43
N SER A 745 -8.29 -15.64 -11.66
CA SER A 745 -7.67 -14.45 -12.24
C SER A 745 -8.11 -13.25 -11.40
N GLN A 746 -7.13 -12.56 -10.80
CA GLN A 746 -7.34 -11.44 -9.89
C GLN A 746 -6.55 -10.22 -10.35
N ILE A 747 -7.11 -9.05 -10.10
CA ILE A 747 -6.42 -7.77 -10.31
C ILE A 747 -5.55 -7.47 -9.09
N GLU A 748 -4.28 -7.17 -9.31
CA GLU A 748 -3.37 -6.72 -8.25
C GLU A 748 -3.61 -5.26 -7.91
N TYR A 749 -3.64 -4.97 -6.61
CA TYR A 749 -3.85 -3.63 -6.07
C TYR A 749 -2.67 -3.22 -5.19
N ALA A 750 -2.28 -1.95 -5.27
CA ALA A 750 -1.26 -1.36 -4.41
C ALA A 750 -1.72 0.01 -3.90
N GLY A 751 -1.49 0.27 -2.61
CA GLY A 751 -1.91 1.48 -1.91
C GLY A 751 -3.06 1.24 -0.94
N GLN A 752 -3.72 2.31 -0.51
CA GLN A 752 -4.77 2.26 0.51
C GLN A 752 -6.09 2.81 -0.03
N LEU A 753 -7.18 2.14 0.33
CA LEU A 753 -8.54 2.60 0.11
C LEU A 753 -9.01 3.35 1.37
N ALA A 754 -9.38 4.62 1.20
CA ALA A 754 -9.76 5.50 2.31
C ALA A 754 -11.28 5.63 2.47
N ALA A 755 -12.02 5.71 1.37
CA ALA A 755 -13.48 5.83 1.38
C ALA A 755 -14.13 5.21 0.13
N TYR A 756 -15.43 4.93 0.24
CA TYR A 756 -16.25 4.37 -0.82
C TYR A 756 -17.65 4.99 -0.79
N ALA A 757 -18.18 5.30 -1.97
CA ALA A 757 -19.56 5.72 -2.15
C ALA A 757 -20.14 5.08 -3.42
N LYS A 758 -21.43 4.76 -3.38
CA LYS A 758 -22.17 4.20 -4.52
C LYS A 758 -23.43 5.00 -4.75
N HIS A 759 -23.70 5.35 -6.00
CA HIS A 759 -24.99 5.88 -6.44
C HIS A 759 -25.41 5.09 -7.68
N ASP A 760 -26.60 4.49 -7.63
CA ASP A 760 -27.07 3.50 -8.61
C ASP A 760 -26.02 2.42 -8.90
N ASN A 761 -25.54 2.31 -10.15
CA ASN A 761 -24.50 1.37 -10.56
C ASN A 761 -23.09 1.99 -10.58
N THR A 762 -22.95 3.28 -10.26
CA THR A 762 -21.68 3.98 -10.28
C THR A 762 -21.02 3.87 -8.90
N SER A 763 -19.92 3.12 -8.84
CA SER A 763 -19.07 3.03 -7.65
C SER A 763 -17.94 4.05 -7.75
N VAL A 764 -17.76 4.83 -6.69
CA VAL A 764 -16.66 5.79 -6.57
C VAL A 764 -15.86 5.46 -5.32
N LEU A 765 -14.56 5.37 -5.52
CA LEU A 765 -13.57 5.02 -4.50
C LEU A 765 -12.72 6.27 -4.22
N ALA A 766 -12.10 6.34 -3.06
CA ALA A 766 -11.11 7.37 -2.77
C ALA A 766 -9.93 6.79 -2.00
N GLY A 767 -8.72 7.22 -2.35
CA GLY A 767 -7.49 6.77 -1.74
C GLY A 767 -6.29 6.95 -2.67
N ASN A 768 -5.16 6.34 -2.30
CA ASN A 768 -3.97 6.23 -3.15
C ASN A 768 -3.84 4.82 -3.75
N LEU A 769 -5.00 4.18 -4.02
CA LEU A 769 -5.09 2.83 -4.55
C LEU A 769 -4.89 2.82 -6.07
N ALA A 770 -3.97 2.00 -6.55
CA ALA A 770 -3.74 1.74 -7.97
C ALA A 770 -3.98 0.26 -8.30
N SER A 771 -4.33 -0.02 -9.56
CA SER A 771 -4.45 -1.39 -10.07
C SER A 771 -3.34 -1.70 -11.08
N GLY A 772 -2.67 -2.84 -10.92
CA GLY A 772 -1.59 -3.29 -11.80
C GLY A 772 -2.02 -4.09 -13.03
N GLY A 773 -3.27 -4.58 -13.04
CA GLY A 773 -3.76 -5.57 -13.99
C GLY A 773 -3.80 -6.97 -13.39
N ILE A 774 -3.84 -8.00 -14.23
CA ILE A 774 -3.89 -9.39 -13.75
C ILE A 774 -2.58 -9.78 -13.07
N ALA A 775 -2.68 -10.50 -11.96
CA ALA A 775 -1.51 -11.05 -11.26
C ALA A 775 -0.73 -12.02 -12.15
N ALA A 776 0.56 -11.78 -12.35
CA ALA A 776 1.44 -12.63 -13.15
C ALA A 776 2.87 -12.54 -12.62
N ALA A 777 3.51 -13.68 -12.35
CA ALA A 777 4.89 -13.71 -11.85
C ALA A 777 5.92 -13.53 -12.98
N GLY A 778 5.85 -12.40 -13.68
CA GLY A 778 6.75 -12.03 -14.76
C GLY A 778 6.56 -12.79 -16.07
N ALA A 779 5.54 -13.64 -16.22
CA ALA A 779 5.28 -14.38 -17.45
C ALA A 779 3.78 -14.50 -17.75
N VAL A 780 3.38 -14.15 -18.98
CA VAL A 780 1.96 -14.11 -19.40
C VAL A 780 1.81 -14.54 -20.86
N ALA A 781 0.83 -15.38 -21.16
CA ALA A 781 0.44 -15.73 -22.53
C ALA A 781 -0.59 -14.72 -23.07
N LEU A 782 -0.49 -14.41 -24.36
CA LEU A 782 -1.48 -13.60 -25.08
C LEU A 782 -2.40 -14.53 -25.87
N LEU A 783 -3.67 -14.55 -25.51
CA LEU A 783 -4.72 -15.31 -26.19
C LEU A 783 -5.45 -14.39 -27.17
N TYR A 784 -5.87 -14.93 -28.32
CA TYR A 784 -6.45 -14.13 -29.42
C TYR A 784 -7.67 -14.77 -30.13
N ASP A 785 -8.19 -15.89 -29.64
CA ASP A 785 -9.25 -16.65 -30.32
C ASP A 785 -10.64 -15.96 -30.27
N ASP A 786 -10.95 -15.20 -29.21
CA ASP A 786 -12.22 -14.48 -28.99
C ASP A 786 -11.98 -13.07 -28.40
N GLY A 787 -11.07 -12.31 -29.02
CA GLY A 787 -10.54 -11.04 -28.50
C GLY A 787 -9.22 -11.22 -27.76
N MET A 788 -8.48 -10.13 -27.55
CA MET A 788 -7.19 -10.21 -26.85
C MET A 788 -7.37 -10.34 -25.34
N SER A 789 -6.80 -11.40 -24.76
CA SER A 789 -6.76 -11.59 -23.32
C SER A 789 -5.41 -12.11 -22.85
N LEU A 790 -5.15 -11.99 -21.56
CA LEU A 790 -3.90 -12.39 -20.94
C LEU A 790 -4.12 -13.56 -19.98
N ASP A 791 -3.24 -14.56 -20.01
CA ASP A 791 -3.27 -15.73 -19.15
C ASP A 791 -1.93 -15.91 -18.42
N PRO A 792 -1.87 -15.83 -17.08
CA PRO A 792 -0.61 -15.89 -16.35
C PRO A 792 0.00 -17.30 -16.43
N LEU A 793 1.28 -17.37 -16.76
CA LEU A 793 2.00 -18.65 -16.87
C LEU A 793 2.60 -19.11 -15.54
N LEU A 794 2.93 -18.17 -14.65
CA LEU A 794 3.55 -18.44 -13.36
C LEU A 794 2.75 -17.79 -12.24
N THR A 795 2.74 -18.47 -11.08
CA THR A 795 2.21 -17.94 -9.82
C THR A 795 3.36 -17.59 -8.88
N LYS A 796 3.24 -16.47 -8.16
CA LYS A 796 4.26 -15.98 -7.24
C LYS A 796 4.20 -16.74 -5.92
N VAL A 797 5.36 -17.02 -5.32
CA VAL A 797 5.48 -17.48 -3.93
C VAL A 797 5.68 -16.25 -3.04
N GLY A 798 4.81 -16.04 -2.06
CA GLY A 798 4.94 -14.91 -1.11
C GLY A 798 6.18 -15.03 -0.22
N GLY A 799 6.78 -13.90 0.14
CA GLY A 799 7.82 -13.83 1.18
C GLY A 799 9.29 -13.70 0.72
N THR A 800 9.59 -13.62 -0.57
CA THR A 800 10.98 -13.45 -1.07
C THR A 800 11.25 -12.01 -1.54
N ASN A 801 12.05 -11.26 -0.77
CA ASN A 801 12.47 -9.87 -1.04
C ASN A 801 13.46 -9.69 -2.22
N THR A 802 13.62 -10.68 -3.10
CA THR A 802 14.59 -10.61 -4.20
C THR A 802 13.95 -10.03 -5.46
N SER A 803 14.70 -9.23 -6.21
CA SER A 803 14.33 -8.71 -7.54
C SER A 803 14.05 -9.87 -8.50
N ALA A 804 12.82 -10.35 -8.49
CA ALA A 804 12.39 -11.54 -9.21
C ALA A 804 11.83 -11.16 -10.59
N GLY A 805 12.34 -11.79 -11.65
CA GLY A 805 11.86 -11.56 -13.01
C GLY A 805 12.06 -12.80 -13.88
N THR A 806 11.12 -13.03 -14.79
CA THR A 806 11.29 -14.00 -15.87
C THR A 806 11.87 -13.25 -17.07
N PHE A 807 13.06 -13.61 -17.53
CA PHE A 807 13.76 -12.86 -18.57
C PHE A 807 13.62 -13.48 -19.96
N THR A 808 13.39 -14.79 -20.03
CA THR A 808 13.36 -15.52 -21.30
C THR A 808 12.39 -16.68 -21.28
N GLY A 809 11.93 -17.11 -22.46
CA GLY A 809 11.02 -18.22 -22.63
C GLY A 809 11.17 -18.89 -23.99
N THR A 810 10.78 -20.17 -24.08
CA THR A 810 10.70 -20.90 -25.35
C THR A 810 9.60 -21.95 -25.30
N TYR A 811 8.99 -22.23 -26.46
CA TYR A 811 8.08 -23.37 -26.64
C TYR A 811 8.85 -24.53 -27.27
N ASP A 812 8.62 -25.74 -26.77
CA ASP A 812 9.14 -26.96 -27.38
C ASP A 812 7.99 -27.89 -27.77
N THR A 813 7.85 -28.06 -29.09
CA THR A 813 6.90 -28.99 -29.72
C THR A 813 7.58 -30.17 -30.42
N ASN A 814 8.91 -30.27 -30.30
CA ASN A 814 9.66 -31.36 -30.89
C ASN A 814 9.28 -32.70 -30.25
N SER A 815 9.39 -33.77 -31.02
CA SER A 815 9.08 -35.14 -30.56
C SER A 815 7.67 -35.29 -29.95
N GLY A 816 6.71 -34.45 -30.36
CA GLY A 816 5.32 -34.47 -29.87
C GLY A 816 5.14 -33.88 -28.46
N ARG A 817 6.16 -33.20 -27.93
CA ARG A 817 6.08 -32.52 -26.63
C ARG A 817 5.19 -31.27 -26.74
N ASN A 818 4.72 -30.80 -25.58
CA ASN A 818 3.99 -29.55 -25.47
C ASN A 818 4.51 -28.79 -24.25
N LEU A 819 5.76 -28.33 -24.33
CA LEU A 819 6.42 -27.66 -23.22
C LEU A 819 6.49 -26.15 -23.43
N THR A 820 6.26 -25.41 -22.36
CA THR A 820 6.61 -23.99 -22.23
C THR A 820 7.70 -23.91 -21.17
N ILE A 821 8.88 -23.43 -21.56
CA ILE A 821 10.06 -23.38 -20.70
C ILE A 821 10.36 -21.91 -20.44
N LEU A 822 10.47 -21.54 -19.16
CA LEU A 822 10.67 -20.17 -18.70
C LEU A 822 11.94 -20.08 -17.87
N GLY A 823 12.74 -19.05 -18.11
CA GLY A 823 14.01 -18.80 -17.44
C GLY A 823 14.13 -17.37 -16.94
N GLY A 824 14.70 -17.20 -15.75
CA GLY A 824 14.95 -15.89 -15.16
C GLY A 824 15.66 -16.00 -13.81
N HIS A 825 15.33 -15.07 -12.93
CA HIS A 825 15.66 -15.13 -11.51
C HIS A 825 14.34 -15.03 -10.74
N PHE A 826 13.75 -16.15 -10.35
CA PHE A 826 12.43 -16.17 -9.72
C PHE A 826 12.22 -17.43 -8.89
N THR A 827 11.22 -17.40 -8.02
CA THR A 827 10.71 -18.58 -7.31
C THR A 827 9.22 -18.75 -7.57
N THR A 828 8.80 -19.95 -7.93
CA THR A 828 7.39 -20.32 -8.18
C THR A 828 7.07 -21.67 -7.55
N THR A 829 5.80 -22.05 -7.50
CA THR A 829 5.32 -23.32 -6.92
C THR A 829 5.10 -24.35 -8.02
N ALA A 830 5.70 -25.53 -7.88
CA ALA A 830 5.43 -26.69 -8.74
C ALA A 830 4.03 -27.27 -8.47
N SER A 831 3.56 -28.13 -9.39
CA SER A 831 2.26 -28.81 -9.23
C SER A 831 2.20 -29.78 -8.05
N ASP A 832 3.35 -30.23 -7.53
CA ASP A 832 3.45 -31.07 -6.33
C ASP A 832 3.62 -30.25 -5.04
N GLY A 833 3.58 -28.91 -5.11
CA GLY A 833 3.77 -28.00 -3.99
C GLY A 833 5.24 -27.68 -3.67
N SER A 834 6.22 -28.27 -4.38
CA SER A 834 7.63 -27.95 -4.19
C SER A 834 8.01 -26.58 -4.79
N SER A 835 9.11 -26.00 -4.31
CA SER A 835 9.64 -24.74 -4.84
C SER A 835 10.44 -24.98 -6.12
N VAL A 836 10.13 -24.22 -7.17
CA VAL A 836 10.91 -24.15 -8.43
C VAL A 836 11.64 -22.82 -8.47
N GLN A 837 12.95 -22.87 -8.74
CA GLN A 837 13.82 -21.70 -8.78
C GLN A 837 14.41 -21.51 -10.18
N ASN A 838 14.33 -20.28 -10.69
CA ASN A 838 15.02 -19.73 -11.86
C ASN A 838 14.70 -20.35 -13.23
N LEU A 839 14.34 -21.63 -13.30
CA LEU A 839 13.98 -22.34 -14.54
C LEU A 839 12.76 -23.24 -14.30
N ALA A 840 11.65 -22.93 -14.98
CA ALA A 840 10.39 -23.66 -14.89
C ALA A 840 10.03 -24.30 -16.22
N ILE A 841 9.56 -25.54 -16.18
CA ILE A 841 9.03 -26.29 -17.32
C ILE A 841 7.55 -26.54 -17.06
N LEU A 842 6.71 -25.98 -17.93
CA LEU A 842 5.28 -26.17 -17.93
C LEU A 842 4.92 -27.17 -19.01
N ASN A 843 4.20 -28.23 -18.66
CA ASN A 843 3.70 -29.20 -19.62
C ASN A 843 2.23 -28.93 -19.92
N GLY A 844 1.94 -28.50 -21.14
CA GLY A 844 0.58 -28.18 -21.58
C GLY A 844 -0.34 -29.38 -21.74
N ALA A 845 0.19 -30.61 -21.81
CA ALA A 845 -0.61 -31.82 -21.95
C ALA A 845 -1.30 -32.25 -20.65
N ASP A 846 -0.60 -32.14 -19.52
CA ASP A 846 -1.09 -32.50 -18.17
C ASP A 846 -1.30 -31.28 -17.26
N LYS A 847 -0.98 -30.07 -17.73
CA LYS A 847 -1.05 -28.80 -17.01
C LYS A 847 -0.18 -28.79 -15.75
N THR A 848 0.99 -29.42 -15.81
CA THR A 848 1.93 -29.47 -14.69
C THR A 848 3.08 -28.47 -14.81
N ILE A 849 3.58 -27.98 -13.66
CA ILE A 849 4.75 -27.12 -13.53
C ILE A 849 5.80 -27.86 -12.72
N ARG A 850 7.05 -27.85 -13.21
CA ARG A 850 8.21 -28.46 -12.53
C ARG A 850 9.49 -27.67 -12.76
N GLY A 851 10.47 -27.88 -11.88
CA GLY A 851 11.86 -27.42 -12.07
C GLY A 851 12.74 -28.48 -12.72
N ILE A 852 14.04 -28.17 -12.86
CA ILE A 852 15.06 -29.09 -13.43
C ILE A 852 15.86 -29.86 -12.38
N GLY A 853 15.43 -29.85 -11.10
CA GLY A 853 16.08 -30.54 -9.99
C GLY A 853 17.17 -29.74 -9.27
N SER A 854 17.81 -30.36 -8.28
CA SER A 854 18.87 -29.75 -7.45
C SER A 854 20.23 -29.79 -8.13
N GLY A 855 21.05 -28.75 -7.96
CA GLY A 855 22.41 -28.67 -8.49
C GLY A 855 22.82 -27.29 -8.97
N LEU A 856 21.88 -26.36 -9.09
CA LEU A 856 22.16 -24.96 -9.44
C LEU A 856 22.00 -24.06 -8.21
N ASP A 857 22.81 -23.00 -8.14
CA ASP A 857 22.73 -22.03 -7.07
C ASP A 857 21.45 -21.18 -7.23
N SER A 858 20.79 -20.90 -6.10
CA SER A 858 19.55 -20.12 -6.09
C SER A 858 19.73 -18.68 -6.59
N ASN A 859 20.96 -18.14 -6.56
CA ASN A 859 21.29 -16.81 -7.09
C ASN A 859 21.51 -16.78 -8.61
N SER A 860 21.35 -17.92 -9.30
CA SER A 860 21.49 -17.98 -10.76
C SER A 860 20.41 -17.15 -11.46
N THR A 861 20.74 -16.61 -12.63
CA THR A 861 19.81 -15.89 -13.51
C THR A 861 19.92 -16.43 -14.93
N PHE A 862 18.83 -16.95 -15.48
CA PHE A 862 18.77 -17.38 -16.88
C PHE A 862 18.35 -16.23 -17.80
N LEU A 863 19.07 -16.07 -18.91
CA LEU A 863 18.87 -15.00 -19.90
C LEU A 863 18.52 -15.52 -21.29
N THR A 864 18.82 -16.79 -21.60
CA THR A 864 18.56 -17.37 -22.92
C THR A 864 18.27 -18.87 -22.84
N LEU A 865 17.35 -19.34 -23.68
CA LEU A 865 16.96 -20.74 -23.79
C LEU A 865 17.02 -21.17 -25.25
N THR A 866 17.57 -22.35 -25.52
CA THR A 866 17.56 -22.96 -26.86
C THR A 866 17.40 -24.46 -26.73
N VAL A 867 16.41 -25.01 -27.42
CA VAL A 867 16.23 -26.45 -27.54
C VAL A 867 16.82 -26.92 -28.87
N SER A 868 17.69 -27.93 -28.79
CA SER A 868 18.21 -28.65 -29.96
C SER A 868 17.99 -30.14 -29.74
N ASP A 869 17.27 -30.77 -30.66
CA ASP A 869 16.78 -32.15 -30.54
C ASP A 869 15.99 -32.39 -29.24
N ASP A 870 16.54 -33.16 -28.31
CA ASP A 870 15.96 -33.46 -26.99
C ASP A 870 16.69 -32.73 -25.84
N THR A 871 17.61 -31.82 -26.15
CA THR A 871 18.43 -31.11 -25.15
C THR A 871 18.09 -29.63 -25.08
N LEU A 872 17.73 -29.16 -23.88
CA LEU A 872 17.64 -27.75 -23.52
C LEU A 872 19.02 -27.23 -23.12
N PHE A 873 19.50 -26.21 -23.82
CA PHE A 873 20.62 -25.39 -23.39
C PHE A 873 20.07 -24.09 -22.79
N ALA A 874 20.37 -23.85 -21.52
CA ALA A 874 19.88 -22.69 -20.77
C ALA A 874 21.08 -21.88 -20.26
N GLY A 875 21.23 -20.65 -20.75
CA GLY A 875 22.38 -19.77 -20.49
C GLY A 875 22.00 -18.54 -19.67
N GLY A 876 23.00 -17.94 -19.01
CA GLY A 876 22.87 -16.69 -18.26
C GLY A 876 24.05 -16.49 -17.31
N ASN A 877 23.79 -15.85 -16.18
CA ASN A 877 24.70 -15.86 -15.02
C ASN A 877 24.31 -17.06 -14.14
N VAL A 878 24.72 -18.25 -14.57
CA VAL A 878 24.29 -19.54 -13.99
C VAL A 878 25.48 -20.22 -13.34
N THR A 879 25.38 -20.53 -12.05
CA THR A 879 26.41 -21.23 -11.29
C THR A 879 25.84 -22.46 -10.58
N GLY A 880 26.69 -23.44 -10.29
CA GLY A 880 26.28 -24.62 -9.53
C GLY A 880 27.20 -25.81 -9.72
N THR A 881 26.73 -26.97 -9.28
CA THR A 881 27.40 -28.27 -9.41
C THR A 881 26.42 -29.39 -9.76
N VAL A 882 26.71 -30.13 -10.81
CA VAL A 882 25.95 -31.32 -11.22
C VAL A 882 26.88 -32.53 -11.14
N GLY A 883 26.63 -33.42 -10.18
CA GLY A 883 27.56 -34.50 -9.86
C GLY A 883 28.91 -33.94 -9.38
N ASN A 884 30.00 -34.26 -10.08
CA ASN A 884 31.35 -33.72 -9.82
C ASN A 884 31.72 -32.55 -10.76
N SER A 885 30.82 -32.14 -11.65
CA SER A 885 31.09 -31.12 -12.67
C SER A 885 30.58 -29.76 -12.21
N MET A 886 31.44 -28.74 -12.31
CA MET A 886 31.06 -27.35 -12.04
C MET A 886 30.29 -26.76 -13.21
N ILE A 887 29.25 -26.00 -12.90
CA ILE A 887 28.44 -25.24 -13.86
C ILE A 887 28.82 -23.77 -13.76
N ASN A 888 29.09 -23.13 -14.92
CA ASN A 888 29.29 -21.70 -15.01
C ASN A 888 28.87 -21.17 -16.39
N GLY A 889 27.93 -20.23 -16.39
CA GLY A 889 27.39 -19.56 -17.58
C GLY A 889 26.19 -20.25 -18.24
N PHE A 890 26.10 -21.57 -18.21
CA PHE A 890 24.96 -22.30 -18.80
C PHE A 890 24.83 -23.72 -18.26
N VAL A 891 23.67 -24.35 -18.49
CA VAL A 891 23.43 -25.77 -18.23
C VAL A 891 22.78 -26.45 -19.44
N ALA A 892 23.01 -27.75 -19.58
CA ALA A 892 22.38 -28.61 -20.59
C ALA A 892 21.52 -29.67 -19.90
N TYR A 893 20.25 -29.76 -20.30
CA TYR A 893 19.25 -30.62 -19.67
C TYR A 893 18.50 -31.44 -20.73
N ASN A 894 18.40 -32.76 -20.54
CA ASN A 894 17.72 -33.65 -21.44
C ASN A 894 16.21 -33.64 -21.14
N LEU A 895 15.41 -33.11 -22.06
CA LEU A 895 13.96 -32.96 -21.91
C LEU A 895 13.19 -34.29 -22.00
N LYS A 896 13.81 -35.33 -22.57
CA LYS A 896 13.20 -36.65 -22.72
C LYS A 896 13.43 -37.54 -21.49
N ASN A 897 14.64 -37.52 -20.95
CA ASN A 897 15.03 -38.30 -19.77
C ASN A 897 14.80 -37.54 -18.47
N GLU A 898 14.51 -36.24 -18.55
CA GLU A 898 14.25 -35.36 -17.40
C GLU A 898 15.42 -35.32 -16.42
N SER A 899 16.63 -35.27 -16.97
CA SER A 899 17.88 -35.26 -16.23
C SER A 899 18.88 -34.30 -16.85
N PHE A 900 19.88 -33.86 -16.07
CA PHE A 900 21.07 -33.27 -16.65
C PHE A 900 21.75 -34.25 -17.61
N VAL A 901 22.46 -33.71 -18.62
CA VAL A 901 23.21 -34.54 -19.57
C VAL A 901 24.34 -35.28 -18.85
N GLU A 902 24.61 -36.54 -19.23
CA GLU A 902 25.66 -37.36 -18.60
C GLU A 902 27.06 -36.76 -18.80
N ASN A 903 27.34 -36.27 -20.01
CA ASN A 903 28.59 -35.59 -20.35
C ASN A 903 28.37 -34.08 -20.30
N VAL A 904 28.48 -33.50 -19.09
CA VAL A 904 28.38 -32.05 -18.88
C VAL A 904 29.52 -31.35 -19.62
N PRO A 905 29.24 -30.43 -20.55
CA PRO A 905 30.30 -29.69 -21.25
C PRO A 905 31.17 -28.88 -20.27
N PRO A 906 32.47 -28.70 -20.54
CA PRO A 906 33.33 -27.87 -19.69
C PRO A 906 32.79 -26.44 -19.53
N PRO A 907 32.81 -25.86 -18.31
CA PRO A 907 32.20 -24.57 -18.02
C PRO A 907 32.96 -23.40 -18.65
N PHE A 908 32.29 -22.25 -18.75
CA PHE A 908 32.96 -21.00 -19.12
C PHE A 908 33.73 -20.41 -17.94
N THR A 909 34.83 -19.69 -18.20
CA THR A 909 35.55 -18.93 -17.16
C THR A 909 35.89 -17.50 -17.60
N GLY A 910 36.02 -16.60 -16.63
CA GLY A 910 36.22 -15.17 -16.80
C GLY A 910 35.91 -14.42 -15.50
N LYS A 911 36.04 -13.07 -15.53
CA LYS A 911 35.75 -12.23 -14.35
C LYS A 911 34.25 -12.21 -14.00
N ASP A 912 33.40 -12.02 -15.00
CA ASP A 912 31.94 -11.90 -14.85
C ASP A 912 31.27 -12.72 -15.96
N VAL A 913 31.24 -14.05 -15.77
CA VAL A 913 30.75 -14.99 -16.79
C VAL A 913 29.24 -14.84 -16.96
N SER A 914 28.79 -14.55 -18.19
CA SER A 914 27.38 -14.54 -18.55
C SER A 914 27.19 -14.98 -19.99
N VAL A 915 26.26 -15.90 -20.23
CA VAL A 915 25.83 -16.29 -21.59
C VAL A 915 24.53 -15.55 -21.91
N SER A 916 24.61 -14.57 -22.81
CA SER A 916 23.46 -13.72 -23.18
C SER A 916 22.59 -14.34 -24.27
N VAL A 917 23.17 -15.19 -25.13
CA VAL A 917 22.46 -15.79 -26.27
C VAL A 917 23.02 -17.15 -26.64
N ILE A 918 22.15 -18.08 -27.02
CA ILE A 918 22.49 -19.39 -27.59
C ILE A 918 21.81 -19.51 -28.95
N ALA A 919 22.52 -20.05 -29.95
CA ALA A 919 22.01 -20.22 -31.31
C ALA A 919 22.51 -21.54 -31.92
N ALA A 920 21.58 -22.45 -32.20
CA ALA A 920 21.88 -23.66 -32.96
C ALA A 920 22.07 -23.34 -34.45
N ARG A 921 23.12 -23.90 -35.08
CA ARG A 921 23.33 -23.74 -36.52
C ARG A 921 22.36 -24.63 -37.30
N PRO A 922 21.60 -24.08 -38.27
CA PRO A 922 20.60 -24.86 -38.99
C PRO A 922 21.19 -26.07 -39.72
N GLY A 923 20.66 -27.26 -39.41
CA GLY A 923 21.02 -28.52 -40.08
C GLY A 923 22.36 -29.11 -39.67
N THR A 924 22.96 -28.68 -38.55
CA THR A 924 24.19 -29.25 -37.99
C THR A 924 24.02 -29.54 -36.49
N THR A 925 25.04 -30.12 -35.86
CA THR A 925 25.11 -30.41 -34.42
C THR A 925 25.87 -29.35 -33.62
N GLU A 926 26.11 -28.19 -34.24
CA GLU A 926 26.91 -27.11 -33.67
C GLU A 926 26.00 -26.10 -32.95
N ILE A 927 26.26 -25.89 -31.65
CA ILE A 927 25.53 -24.94 -30.81
C ILE A 927 26.45 -23.78 -30.45
N TYR A 928 26.10 -22.58 -30.87
CA TYR A 928 26.89 -21.37 -30.63
C TYR A 928 26.40 -20.64 -29.38
N PHE A 929 27.33 -20.18 -28.56
CA PHE A 929 27.12 -19.46 -27.31
C PHE A 929 27.78 -18.09 -27.45
N GLY A 930 27.03 -17.02 -27.16
CA GLY A 930 27.50 -15.64 -27.17
C GLY A 930 27.30 -14.99 -25.80
N GLY A 931 28.29 -14.23 -25.33
CA GLY A 931 28.17 -13.48 -24.09
C GLY A 931 29.47 -12.86 -23.62
N ASN A 932 29.63 -12.76 -22.29
CA ASN A 932 30.83 -12.28 -21.63
C ASN A 932 31.55 -13.45 -20.95
N PHE A 933 32.58 -13.99 -21.60
CA PHE A 933 33.44 -15.04 -21.06
C PHE A 933 34.79 -15.02 -21.80
N GLN A 934 35.82 -15.66 -21.22
CA GLN A 934 37.18 -15.65 -21.77
C GLN A 934 37.61 -17.03 -22.31
N THR A 935 37.21 -18.11 -21.64
CA THR A 935 37.56 -19.48 -22.04
C THR A 935 36.37 -20.42 -21.84
N ALA A 936 36.36 -21.52 -22.59
CA ALA A 936 35.46 -22.66 -22.41
C ALA A 936 36.30 -23.89 -22.03
N GLY A 937 36.30 -24.25 -20.74
CA GLY A 937 37.30 -25.17 -20.19
C GLY A 937 38.73 -24.63 -20.37
N ALA A 938 39.58 -25.37 -21.09
CA ALA A 938 40.95 -24.94 -21.40
C ALA A 938 41.08 -24.14 -22.72
N LEU A 939 39.99 -24.02 -23.50
CA LEU A 939 40.02 -23.37 -24.82
C LEU A 939 39.82 -21.85 -24.69
N PRO A 940 40.78 -21.00 -25.13
CA PRO A 940 40.56 -19.56 -25.22
C PRO A 940 39.48 -19.23 -26.25
N CYS A 941 38.36 -18.69 -25.79
CA CYS A 941 37.15 -18.52 -26.59
C CYS A 941 36.36 -17.28 -26.15
N PRO A 942 36.93 -16.07 -26.30
CA PRO A 942 36.25 -14.85 -25.88
C PRO A 942 35.05 -14.54 -26.79
N ALA A 943 34.01 -13.96 -26.20
CA ALA A 943 32.78 -13.50 -26.86
C ALA A 943 31.87 -14.58 -27.45
N VAL A 944 32.37 -15.43 -28.36
CA VAL A 944 31.60 -16.51 -29.01
C VAL A 944 32.38 -17.82 -28.96
N CYS A 945 31.71 -18.89 -28.53
CA CYS A 945 32.20 -20.26 -28.62
C CYS A 945 31.13 -21.17 -29.22
N PHE A 946 31.50 -22.31 -29.81
CA PHE A 946 30.51 -23.32 -30.19
C PHE A 946 30.88 -24.71 -29.70
N TYR A 947 29.86 -25.48 -29.33
CA TYR A 947 29.98 -26.85 -28.90
C TYR A 947 29.41 -27.76 -29.98
N ASP A 948 30.19 -28.75 -30.43
CA ASP A 948 29.67 -29.81 -31.29
C ASP A 948 29.13 -30.93 -30.40
N THR A 949 27.82 -31.18 -30.47
CA THR A 949 27.16 -32.19 -29.63
C THR A 949 27.51 -33.62 -30.03
N THR A 950 28.02 -33.85 -31.24
CA THR A 950 28.47 -35.17 -31.71
C THR A 950 29.88 -35.48 -31.21
N GLU A 951 30.79 -34.52 -31.36
CA GLU A 951 32.20 -34.69 -30.94
C GLU A 951 32.40 -34.46 -29.44
N ALA A 952 31.42 -33.84 -28.77
CA ALA A 952 31.46 -33.42 -27.38
C ALA A 952 32.65 -32.49 -27.08
N GLN A 953 32.93 -31.56 -27.99
CA GLN A 953 34.09 -30.66 -27.90
C GLN A 953 33.73 -29.20 -28.17
N TRP A 954 34.43 -28.31 -27.44
CA TRP A 954 34.41 -26.87 -27.68
C TRP A 954 35.31 -26.50 -28.85
N ASN A 955 34.84 -25.55 -29.65
CA ASN A 955 35.58 -24.96 -30.75
C ASN A 955 35.42 -23.44 -30.75
N ARG A 956 36.47 -22.74 -31.20
CA ARG A 956 36.48 -21.28 -31.32
C ARG A 956 36.15 -20.88 -32.77
N PRO A 957 35.06 -20.15 -33.02
CA PRO A 957 34.77 -19.63 -34.36
C PRO A 957 35.68 -18.44 -34.66
N GLY A 958 36.79 -18.66 -35.37
CA GLY A 958 37.76 -17.61 -35.71
C GLY A 958 38.51 -17.00 -34.52
N VAL A 959 39.57 -16.21 -34.77
CA VAL A 959 40.47 -15.69 -33.71
C VAL A 959 40.43 -14.17 -33.52
N THR A 960 39.61 -13.47 -34.31
CA THR A 960 39.64 -12.00 -34.40
C THR A 960 38.52 -11.29 -33.63
N LEU A 961 37.53 -12.02 -33.11
CA LEU A 961 36.40 -11.46 -32.35
C LEU A 961 36.67 -11.44 -30.85
N TYR A 962 36.34 -10.31 -30.22
CA TYR A 962 36.36 -10.07 -28.77
C TYR A 962 35.18 -9.16 -28.37
N GLY A 963 34.90 -9.04 -27.08
CA GLY A 963 33.86 -8.16 -26.54
C GLY A 963 32.71 -8.91 -25.87
N ASN A 964 31.55 -8.26 -25.78
CA ASN A 964 30.33 -8.84 -25.20
C ASN A 964 29.26 -8.95 -26.30
N VAL A 965 28.73 -10.17 -26.48
CA VAL A 965 27.69 -10.48 -27.46
C VAL A 965 26.33 -10.44 -26.79
N LEU A 966 25.43 -9.66 -27.37
CA LEU A 966 24.02 -9.56 -26.99
C LEU A 966 23.17 -10.58 -27.76
N ALA A 967 23.34 -10.66 -29.08
CA ALA A 967 22.50 -11.49 -29.94
C ALA A 967 23.33 -12.22 -31.01
N LEU A 968 22.86 -13.43 -31.36
CA LEU A 968 23.38 -14.26 -32.43
C LEU A 968 22.22 -14.67 -33.35
N LYS A 969 22.35 -14.45 -34.66
CA LYS A 969 21.31 -14.83 -35.64
C LYS A 969 21.91 -15.39 -36.91
N TRP A 970 21.51 -16.61 -37.28
CA TRP A 970 21.87 -17.23 -38.54
C TRP A 970 21.03 -16.67 -39.69
N ILE A 971 21.70 -16.14 -40.72
CA ILE A 971 21.09 -15.76 -42.01
C ILE A 971 20.77 -17.03 -42.82
N SER A 972 21.72 -17.96 -42.81
CA SER A 972 21.64 -19.29 -43.40
C SER A 972 22.60 -20.21 -42.64
N ASN A 973 22.71 -21.49 -43.00
CA ASN A 973 23.78 -22.33 -42.44
C ASN A 973 25.20 -21.91 -42.88
N LYS A 974 25.36 -20.82 -43.65
CA LYS A 974 26.65 -20.31 -44.15
C LYS A 974 27.09 -18.97 -43.58
N GLN A 975 26.22 -18.26 -42.85
CA GLN A 975 26.57 -16.93 -42.33
C GLN A 975 25.81 -16.63 -41.04
N LEU A 976 26.55 -16.21 -40.02
CA LEU A 976 26.05 -15.85 -38.69
C LEU A 976 26.27 -14.35 -38.45
N ILE A 977 25.31 -13.68 -37.84
CA ILE A 977 25.43 -12.31 -37.34
C ILE A 977 25.63 -12.36 -35.82
N ALA A 978 26.60 -11.60 -35.32
CA ALA A 978 26.75 -11.28 -33.91
C ALA A 978 26.54 -9.78 -33.69
N VAL A 979 25.78 -9.44 -32.65
CA VAL A 979 25.45 -8.06 -32.26
C VAL A 979 25.87 -7.85 -30.81
N GLY A 980 26.48 -6.71 -30.49
CA GLY A 980 26.87 -6.36 -29.13
C GLY A 980 27.94 -5.28 -29.09
N ASN A 981 28.70 -5.22 -28.01
CA ASN A 981 29.89 -4.37 -27.93
C ASN A 981 31.10 -5.21 -28.37
N LEU A 982 31.41 -5.17 -29.67
CA LEU A 982 32.33 -6.09 -30.31
C LEU A 982 33.61 -5.39 -30.77
N THR A 983 34.69 -6.16 -30.83
CA THR A 983 35.93 -5.75 -31.48
C THR A 983 36.35 -6.84 -32.46
N VAL A 984 36.49 -6.48 -33.74
CA VAL A 984 36.93 -7.39 -34.80
C VAL A 984 38.26 -6.90 -35.35
N SER A 985 39.31 -7.70 -35.22
CA SER A 985 40.66 -7.37 -35.70
C SER A 985 41.19 -6.01 -35.18
N GLY A 986 40.80 -5.63 -33.96
CA GLY A 986 41.19 -4.37 -33.31
C GLY A 986 40.26 -3.19 -33.56
N ASN A 987 39.28 -3.29 -34.46
CA ASN A 987 38.30 -2.23 -34.73
C ASN A 987 37.00 -2.48 -33.94
N GLN A 988 36.50 -1.46 -33.24
CA GLN A 988 35.22 -1.53 -32.54
C GLN A 988 34.05 -1.52 -33.53
N THR A 989 33.08 -2.41 -33.33
CA THR A 989 31.86 -2.51 -34.13
C THR A 989 30.71 -2.96 -33.26
N VAL A 990 29.47 -2.59 -33.64
CA VAL A 990 28.27 -3.11 -32.98
C VAL A 990 27.78 -4.42 -33.60
N ILE A 991 28.12 -4.66 -34.86
CA ILE A 991 27.68 -5.84 -35.63
C ILE A 991 28.88 -6.45 -36.35
N ALA A 992 28.98 -7.76 -36.26
CA ALA A 992 29.95 -8.57 -36.98
C ALA A 992 29.26 -9.75 -37.66
N THR A 993 29.77 -10.14 -38.83
CA THR A 993 29.32 -11.35 -39.54
C THR A 993 30.41 -12.40 -39.52
N PHE A 994 30.02 -13.67 -39.41
CA PHE A 994 30.90 -14.83 -39.40
C PHE A 994 30.58 -15.76 -40.55
N ASN A 995 31.63 -16.19 -41.25
CA ASN A 995 31.55 -17.21 -42.28
C ASN A 995 32.20 -18.52 -41.77
N PRO A 996 31.42 -19.59 -41.54
CA PRO A 996 31.94 -20.86 -41.01
C PRO A 996 32.94 -21.55 -41.93
N LYS A 997 32.87 -21.32 -43.24
CA LYS A 997 33.78 -21.94 -44.21
C LYS A 997 35.18 -21.32 -44.13
N ASP A 998 35.23 -20.00 -44.01
CA ASP A 998 36.49 -19.24 -43.98
C ASP A 998 37.00 -19.04 -42.55
N GLN A 999 36.17 -19.35 -41.54
CA GLN A 999 36.41 -19.13 -40.12
C GLN A 999 36.82 -17.68 -39.77
N SER A 1000 36.26 -16.72 -40.51
CA SER A 1000 36.58 -15.29 -40.40
C SER A 1000 35.38 -14.48 -39.88
N TRP A 1001 35.70 -13.44 -39.10
CA TRP A 1001 34.77 -12.40 -38.68
C TRP A 1001 35.06 -11.09 -39.41
N GLU A 1002 34.00 -10.40 -39.83
CA GLU A 1002 34.07 -9.10 -40.51
C GLU A 1002 33.02 -8.13 -39.94
N PRO A 1003 33.35 -6.84 -39.70
CA PRO A 1003 32.35 -5.83 -39.38
C PRO A 1003 31.33 -5.67 -40.51
N LEU A 1004 30.04 -5.46 -40.18
CA LEU A 1004 29.02 -5.22 -41.20
C LEU A 1004 29.11 -3.78 -41.74
N ALA A 1005 29.20 -3.63 -43.06
CA ALA A 1005 29.30 -2.32 -43.71
C ALA A 1005 28.06 -1.44 -43.45
N GLY A 1006 28.29 -0.13 -43.27
CA GLY A 1006 27.21 0.84 -43.05
C GLY A 1006 26.56 0.78 -41.67
N THR A 1007 27.12 -0.02 -40.77
CA THR A 1007 26.78 0.01 -39.34
C THR A 1007 27.84 0.84 -38.60
N SER A 1008 27.39 1.81 -37.81
CA SER A 1008 28.27 2.77 -37.15
C SER A 1008 29.10 2.09 -36.04
N THR A 1009 30.16 2.74 -35.53
CA THR A 1009 30.96 2.19 -34.43
C THR A 1009 30.25 2.37 -33.08
N VAL A 1010 30.63 1.58 -32.06
CA VAL A 1010 30.19 1.74 -30.65
C VAL A 1010 30.36 3.19 -30.19
N ASP A 1011 31.40 3.87 -30.69
CA ASP A 1011 31.67 5.27 -30.36
C ASP A 1011 30.57 6.26 -30.79
N THR A 1012 29.78 5.90 -31.80
CA THR A 1012 28.73 6.75 -32.37
C THR A 1012 27.32 6.33 -31.94
N LEU A 1013 27.07 5.04 -31.73
CA LEU A 1013 25.77 4.50 -31.34
C LEU A 1013 25.57 4.39 -29.83
N GLY A 1014 26.65 4.27 -29.05
CA GLY A 1014 26.56 3.89 -27.64
C GLY A 1014 26.37 2.39 -27.46
N THR A 1015 25.56 2.00 -26.47
CA THR A 1015 25.36 0.59 -26.08
C THR A 1015 24.08 0.04 -26.72
N VAL A 1016 24.21 -0.99 -27.54
CA VAL A 1016 23.04 -1.73 -28.10
C VAL A 1016 22.48 -2.66 -27.03
N THR A 1017 21.17 -2.61 -26.80
CA THR A 1017 20.46 -3.43 -25.82
C THR A 1017 19.40 -4.35 -26.43
N ALA A 1018 18.98 -4.12 -27.67
CA ALA A 1018 18.03 -4.98 -28.37
C ALA A 1018 18.29 -5.06 -29.88
N PHE A 1019 17.93 -6.21 -30.48
CA PHE A 1019 18.08 -6.51 -31.90
C PHE A 1019 16.95 -7.42 -32.38
N THR A 1020 16.38 -7.13 -33.55
CA THR A 1020 15.48 -8.06 -34.26
C THR A 1020 15.67 -7.99 -35.76
N PRO A 1021 15.63 -9.12 -36.50
CA PRO A 1021 15.45 -9.10 -37.95
C PRO A 1021 14.12 -8.44 -38.34
N ALA A 1022 14.09 -7.86 -39.54
CA ALA A 1022 12.88 -7.33 -40.17
C ALA A 1022 12.36 -8.20 -41.33
N ASN A 1023 13.16 -9.19 -41.73
CA ASN A 1023 12.84 -10.17 -42.77
C ASN A 1023 13.61 -11.48 -42.56
N ALA A 1024 13.17 -12.53 -43.26
CA ALA A 1024 13.67 -13.89 -43.07
C ALA A 1024 15.15 -14.09 -43.40
N ASP A 1025 15.70 -13.33 -44.35
CA ASP A 1025 17.12 -13.39 -44.73
C ASP A 1025 18.01 -12.44 -43.91
N VAL A 1026 17.43 -11.71 -42.94
CA VAL A 1026 18.12 -10.78 -42.04
C VAL A 1026 18.91 -9.69 -42.79
N SER A 1027 18.60 -9.43 -44.05
CA SER A 1027 19.19 -8.32 -44.81
C SER A 1027 18.71 -6.96 -44.30
N ARG A 1028 17.57 -6.94 -43.60
CA ARG A 1028 17.03 -5.79 -42.87
C ARG A 1028 16.79 -6.16 -41.41
N PHE A 1029 17.04 -5.23 -40.50
CA PHE A 1029 16.89 -5.46 -39.07
C PHE A 1029 16.72 -4.15 -38.31
N TRP A 1030 16.35 -4.25 -37.05
CA TRP A 1030 16.24 -3.14 -36.11
C TRP A 1030 17.23 -3.28 -34.96
N LEU A 1031 17.69 -2.13 -34.47
CA LEU A 1031 18.54 -1.98 -33.29
C LEU A 1031 17.91 -0.97 -32.34
N ALA A 1032 18.03 -1.22 -31.06
CA ALA A 1032 17.76 -0.23 -30.02
C ALA A 1032 18.82 -0.29 -28.93
N GLY A 1033 18.94 0.81 -28.19
CA GLY A 1033 19.95 0.93 -27.17
C GLY A 1033 19.98 2.30 -26.52
N GLU A 1034 21.06 2.55 -25.79
CA GLU A 1034 21.33 3.80 -25.10
C GLU A 1034 22.48 4.53 -25.79
N SER A 1035 22.23 5.77 -26.19
CA SER A 1035 23.25 6.66 -26.75
C SER A 1035 24.21 7.14 -25.65
N LYS A 1036 25.40 7.64 -26.01
CA LYS A 1036 26.40 8.12 -25.03
C LYS A 1036 25.93 9.26 -24.10
N ASN A 1037 24.88 9.98 -24.49
CA ASN A 1037 24.25 11.04 -23.69
C ASN A 1037 23.15 10.51 -22.74
N GLY A 1038 22.91 9.19 -22.70
CA GLY A 1038 21.88 8.55 -21.88
C GLY A 1038 20.50 8.45 -22.53
N SER A 1039 20.28 9.00 -23.73
CA SER A 1039 18.98 8.91 -24.41
C SER A 1039 18.82 7.56 -25.12
N SER A 1040 17.63 6.97 -25.00
CA SER A 1040 17.26 5.77 -25.77
C SER A 1040 17.18 6.07 -27.27
N PHE A 1041 17.66 5.15 -28.10
CA PHE A 1041 17.55 5.24 -29.57
C PHE A 1041 16.87 4.00 -30.16
N LEU A 1042 16.27 4.19 -31.33
CA LEU A 1042 15.74 3.15 -32.19
C LEU A 1042 16.20 3.40 -33.63
N ALA A 1043 16.77 2.39 -34.28
CA ALA A 1043 17.30 2.47 -35.63
C ALA A 1043 16.93 1.25 -36.48
N SER A 1044 16.62 1.48 -37.74
CA SER A 1044 16.41 0.44 -38.76
C SER A 1044 17.61 0.38 -39.70
N TYR A 1045 17.99 -0.82 -40.13
CA TYR A 1045 18.99 -1.05 -41.17
C TYR A 1045 18.30 -1.52 -42.44
N ASP A 1046 18.54 -0.80 -43.54
CA ASP A 1046 17.88 -1.05 -44.84
C ASP A 1046 18.62 -2.02 -45.76
N GLY A 1047 19.78 -2.54 -45.32
CA GLY A 1047 20.71 -3.33 -46.12
C GLY A 1047 21.98 -2.55 -46.52
N SER A 1048 22.04 -1.25 -46.23
CA SER A 1048 23.20 -0.40 -46.53
C SER A 1048 23.50 0.64 -45.46
N ASN A 1049 22.50 1.27 -44.84
CA ASN A 1049 22.68 2.30 -43.81
C ASN A 1049 21.69 2.14 -42.65
N LEU A 1050 22.05 2.74 -41.51
CA LEU A 1050 21.16 2.88 -40.36
C LEU A 1050 20.33 4.17 -40.45
N HIS A 1051 19.02 4.04 -40.26
CA HIS A 1051 18.04 5.13 -40.18
C HIS A 1051 17.44 5.21 -38.78
N PHE A 1052 17.58 6.34 -38.10
CA PHE A 1052 17.09 6.54 -36.74
C PHE A 1052 15.66 7.10 -36.75
N ALA A 1053 14.82 6.58 -35.85
CA ALA A 1053 13.41 6.99 -35.72
C ALA A 1053 13.21 8.36 -35.04
N GLY A 1054 14.28 9.04 -34.62
CA GLY A 1054 14.21 10.30 -33.87
C GLY A 1054 13.95 10.09 -32.37
N SER A 1055 13.61 11.18 -31.67
CA SER A 1055 13.34 11.17 -30.23
C SER A 1055 11.87 10.83 -29.96
N ILE A 1056 11.56 9.53 -29.92
CA ILE A 1056 10.20 9.00 -29.66
C ILE A 1056 10.01 8.51 -28.22
N PHE A 1057 11.06 8.56 -27.39
CA PHE A 1057 11.06 8.12 -26.00
C PHE A 1057 11.41 9.28 -25.07
N GLY A 1058 10.85 9.27 -23.86
CA GLY A 1058 11.23 10.15 -22.76
C GLY A 1058 12.41 9.60 -21.95
N ASP A 1059 12.94 10.45 -21.07
CA ASP A 1059 14.06 10.12 -20.17
C ASP A 1059 13.70 8.96 -19.24
N GLY A 1060 14.67 8.09 -18.95
CA GLY A 1060 14.47 6.88 -18.13
C GLY A 1060 13.98 5.65 -18.90
N THR A 1061 13.75 5.75 -20.21
CA THR A 1061 13.44 4.60 -21.06
C THR A 1061 14.62 3.62 -21.12
N THR A 1062 14.35 2.33 -20.92
CA THR A 1062 15.27 1.22 -21.20
C THR A 1062 14.58 0.18 -22.07
N ILE A 1063 15.13 -0.06 -23.27
CA ILE A 1063 14.58 -1.02 -24.24
C ILE A 1063 15.28 -2.36 -24.05
N ARG A 1064 14.50 -3.44 -23.89
CA ARG A 1064 15.01 -4.78 -23.61
C ARG A 1064 14.88 -5.73 -24.80
N SER A 1065 13.79 -5.65 -25.56
CA SER A 1065 13.61 -6.47 -26.76
C SER A 1065 12.77 -5.76 -27.81
N LEU A 1066 13.01 -6.14 -29.07
CA LEU A 1066 12.30 -5.71 -30.26
C LEU A 1066 11.75 -6.95 -30.96
N GLU A 1067 10.57 -6.87 -31.57
CA GLU A 1067 10.05 -7.93 -32.44
C GLU A 1067 9.17 -7.33 -33.54
N ILE A 1068 9.30 -7.83 -34.77
CA ILE A 1068 8.40 -7.43 -35.87
C ILE A 1068 7.18 -8.34 -35.86
N LEU A 1069 5.98 -7.76 -35.74
CA LEU A 1069 4.73 -8.50 -35.77
C LEU A 1069 3.97 -8.21 -37.07
N PRO A 1070 3.43 -9.24 -37.74
CA PRO A 1070 2.57 -9.05 -38.89
C PRO A 1070 1.20 -8.48 -38.49
N LEU A 1071 0.58 -7.73 -39.39
CA LEU A 1071 -0.73 -7.13 -39.21
C LEU A 1071 -1.79 -7.78 -40.10
N SER A 1072 -3.00 -7.94 -39.55
CA SER A 1072 -4.16 -8.37 -40.32
C SER A 1072 -4.76 -7.23 -41.16
N GLN A 1073 -4.49 -5.97 -40.77
CA GLN A 1073 -4.85 -4.77 -41.51
C GLN A 1073 -3.64 -3.85 -41.71
N LYS A 1074 -3.43 -3.41 -42.95
CA LYS A 1074 -2.33 -2.50 -43.31
C LYS A 1074 -2.50 -1.11 -42.70
N HIS A 1075 -1.40 -0.53 -42.22
CA HIS A 1075 -1.32 0.88 -41.83
C HIS A 1075 -0.89 1.79 -43.00
N HIS A 1076 -0.75 3.10 -42.78
CA HIS A 1076 -0.26 4.03 -43.81
C HIS A 1076 1.21 3.76 -44.16
N ASP A 1077 1.59 3.95 -45.43
CA ASP A 1077 2.97 3.73 -45.89
C ASP A 1077 4.01 4.50 -45.06
N SER A 1078 5.08 3.80 -44.67
CA SER A 1078 6.26 4.37 -44.00
C SER A 1078 7.54 4.01 -44.77
N SER A 1079 8.55 4.88 -44.71
CA SER A 1079 9.84 4.63 -45.35
C SER A 1079 10.72 3.63 -44.59
N VAL A 1080 10.42 3.34 -43.32
CA VAL A 1080 11.25 2.51 -42.43
C VAL A 1080 10.62 1.17 -42.06
N LEU A 1081 9.32 0.99 -42.30
CA LEU A 1081 8.56 -0.21 -41.93
C LEU A 1081 7.49 -0.50 -42.99
N ASN A 1082 7.32 -1.77 -43.37
CA ASN A 1082 6.30 -2.14 -44.35
C ASN A 1082 4.89 -1.95 -43.77
N ASP A 1083 3.92 -1.66 -44.64
CA ASP A 1083 2.53 -1.34 -44.26
C ASP A 1083 1.78 -2.51 -43.58
N ASP A 1084 2.28 -3.74 -43.73
CA ASP A 1084 1.76 -4.97 -43.16
C ASP A 1084 2.51 -5.43 -41.89
N GLN A 1085 3.38 -4.57 -41.34
CA GLN A 1085 4.22 -4.86 -40.19
C GLN A 1085 4.02 -3.84 -39.07
N THR A 1086 4.23 -4.26 -37.83
CA THR A 1086 4.45 -3.33 -36.72
C THR A 1086 5.67 -3.78 -35.92
N LEU A 1087 6.40 -2.82 -35.35
CA LEU A 1087 7.51 -3.12 -34.45
C LEU A 1087 7.01 -3.07 -33.01
N LEU A 1088 6.98 -4.22 -32.35
CA LEU A 1088 6.79 -4.35 -30.92
C LEU A 1088 8.10 -4.00 -30.19
N ILE A 1089 8.01 -3.06 -29.27
CA ILE A 1089 9.11 -2.60 -28.42
C ILE A 1089 8.74 -2.94 -26.98
N THR A 1090 9.62 -3.65 -26.28
CA THR A 1090 9.42 -4.05 -24.88
C THR A 1090 10.55 -3.53 -24.00
N GLY A 1091 10.21 -3.18 -22.77
CA GLY A 1091 11.18 -2.64 -21.82
C GLY A 1091 10.52 -1.96 -20.63
N GLN A 1092 11.22 -0.99 -20.06
CA GLN A 1092 10.63 0.06 -19.22
C GLN A 1092 10.58 1.32 -20.07
N LEU A 1093 9.43 1.61 -20.67
CA LEU A 1093 9.28 2.65 -21.67
C LEU A 1093 8.63 3.88 -21.06
N VAL A 1094 9.18 5.06 -21.35
CA VAL A 1094 8.55 6.35 -21.05
C VAL A 1094 8.11 6.94 -22.38
N ILE A 1095 6.81 6.94 -22.64
CA ILE A 1095 6.21 7.43 -23.89
C ILE A 1095 5.78 8.89 -23.66
N PRO A 1096 6.22 9.85 -24.51
CA PRO A 1096 5.78 11.24 -24.42
C PRO A 1096 4.25 11.36 -24.39
N ASP A 1097 3.73 12.27 -23.57
CA ASP A 1097 2.29 12.53 -23.38
C ASP A 1097 1.44 11.35 -22.84
N PHE A 1098 2.06 10.22 -22.52
CA PHE A 1098 1.40 9.05 -21.96
C PHE A 1098 1.97 8.64 -20.59
N GLY A 1099 3.30 8.57 -20.46
CA GLY A 1099 3.99 8.08 -19.27
C GLY A 1099 4.54 6.66 -19.44
N ASN A 1100 4.46 5.84 -18.39
CA ASN A 1100 5.12 4.54 -18.34
C ASN A 1100 4.32 3.45 -19.08
N ALA A 1101 5.00 2.69 -19.95
CA ALA A 1101 4.49 1.47 -20.57
C ALA A 1101 5.56 0.38 -20.53
N SER A 1102 5.14 -0.89 -20.65
CA SER A 1102 6.08 -2.02 -20.69
C SER A 1102 6.20 -2.63 -22.08
N ALA A 1103 5.17 -2.46 -22.92
CA ALA A 1103 5.24 -2.73 -24.35
C ALA A 1103 4.52 -1.65 -25.15
N ALA A 1104 5.05 -1.34 -26.33
CA ALA A 1104 4.46 -0.40 -27.28
C ALA A 1104 4.66 -0.87 -28.72
N LEU A 1105 3.71 -0.51 -29.59
CA LEU A 1105 3.71 -0.82 -31.02
C LEU A 1105 4.09 0.42 -31.81
N PHE A 1106 5.05 0.27 -32.72
CA PHE A 1106 5.52 1.32 -33.61
C PHE A 1106 5.16 0.96 -35.06
N ASN A 1107 4.43 1.84 -35.74
CA ASN A 1107 4.02 1.67 -37.15
C ASN A 1107 4.95 2.39 -38.15
N GLY A 1108 6.14 2.79 -37.70
CA GLY A 1108 7.07 3.60 -38.50
C GLY A 1108 6.91 5.11 -38.31
N THR A 1109 5.85 5.59 -37.65
CA THR A 1109 5.64 7.02 -37.36
C THR A 1109 5.18 7.29 -35.93
N THR A 1110 4.22 6.52 -35.43
CA THR A 1110 3.61 6.70 -34.12
C THR A 1110 3.94 5.52 -33.22
N LEU A 1111 4.26 5.81 -31.96
CA LEU A 1111 4.46 4.84 -30.89
C LEU A 1111 3.19 4.76 -30.04
N THR A 1112 2.54 3.61 -30.02
CA THR A 1112 1.27 3.38 -29.32
C THR A 1112 1.48 2.43 -28.14
N PRO A 1113 1.13 2.81 -26.89
CA PRO A 1113 1.19 1.89 -25.74
C PRO A 1113 0.34 0.65 -25.98
N PHE A 1114 0.82 -0.52 -25.54
CA PHE A 1114 0.13 -1.80 -25.73
C PHE A 1114 -0.08 -2.56 -24.42
N LEU A 1115 1.00 -2.81 -23.67
CA LEU A 1115 0.93 -3.49 -22.38
C LEU A 1115 1.50 -2.60 -21.28
N LEU A 1116 0.78 -2.55 -20.16
CA LEU A 1116 1.17 -1.89 -18.92
C LEU A 1116 1.47 -2.98 -17.89
N SER A 1117 2.55 -2.83 -17.13
CA SER A 1117 2.86 -3.75 -16.05
C SER A 1117 3.30 -3.01 -14.81
N SER A 1118 3.10 -3.63 -13.65
CA SER A 1118 3.49 -3.07 -12.36
C SER A 1118 4.12 -4.13 -11.47
N LYS A 1119 4.86 -3.67 -10.48
CA LYS A 1119 5.34 -4.47 -9.35
C LYS A 1119 4.32 -4.44 -8.21
N TRP A 1120 4.48 -5.32 -7.23
CA TRP A 1120 3.59 -5.49 -6.08
C TRP A 1120 3.46 -4.22 -5.21
N ASN A 1121 4.47 -3.35 -5.24
CA ASN A 1121 4.49 -2.07 -4.54
C ASN A 1121 3.87 -0.93 -5.38
N GLY A 1122 3.32 -1.24 -6.56
CA GLY A 1122 2.71 -0.29 -7.48
C GLY A 1122 3.69 0.48 -8.37
N GLN A 1123 5.00 0.23 -8.27
CA GLN A 1123 5.96 0.79 -9.22
C GLN A 1123 5.79 0.17 -10.61
N SER A 1124 6.20 0.90 -11.65
CA SER A 1124 6.17 0.39 -13.03
C SER A 1124 7.03 -0.87 -13.18
N GLY A 1125 6.47 -1.90 -13.83
CA GLY A 1125 7.19 -3.10 -14.23
C GLY A 1125 7.89 -2.92 -15.58
N SER A 1126 8.65 -3.94 -16.00
CA SER A 1126 9.35 -3.95 -17.29
C SER A 1126 9.20 -5.28 -18.01
N MET A 1127 8.99 -5.26 -19.33
CA MET A 1127 8.96 -6.48 -20.15
C MET A 1127 10.32 -6.73 -20.81
N SER A 1128 10.72 -8.00 -20.85
CA SER A 1128 12.05 -8.43 -21.30
C SER A 1128 12.02 -9.08 -22.69
N GLN A 1129 11.08 -10.00 -22.96
CA GLN A 1129 11.05 -10.73 -24.22
C GLN A 1129 9.61 -11.10 -24.65
N LEU A 1130 9.36 -11.07 -25.96
CA LEU A 1130 8.28 -11.81 -26.61
C LEU A 1130 8.83 -13.14 -27.15
N PHE A 1131 8.17 -14.25 -26.89
CA PHE A 1131 8.52 -15.53 -27.49
C PHE A 1131 7.28 -16.25 -28.04
N TYR A 1132 7.49 -17.05 -29.07
CA TYR A 1132 6.43 -17.66 -29.86
C TYR A 1132 6.80 -19.07 -30.32
N GLU A 1133 5.78 -19.86 -30.64
CA GLU A 1133 5.92 -21.28 -30.99
C GLU A 1133 6.51 -21.51 -32.37
N ASN A 1134 6.03 -20.76 -33.38
CA ASN A 1134 6.42 -20.94 -34.77
C ASN A 1134 7.33 -19.80 -35.23
N LYS A 1135 8.27 -20.10 -36.15
CA LYS A 1135 9.17 -19.08 -36.70
C LYS A 1135 8.38 -17.93 -37.31
N ASN A 1136 8.77 -16.71 -36.95
CA ASN A 1136 8.15 -15.49 -37.45
C ASN A 1136 8.29 -15.36 -38.99
N PRO A 1137 7.19 -15.23 -39.75
CA PRO A 1137 7.23 -14.99 -41.18
C PRO A 1137 7.60 -13.55 -41.55
N TYR A 1138 7.56 -12.61 -40.58
CA TYR A 1138 7.74 -11.16 -40.69
C TYR A 1138 6.69 -10.41 -41.51
N THR A 1139 5.88 -11.06 -42.35
CA THR A 1139 4.80 -10.42 -43.10
C THR A 1139 3.52 -11.23 -42.99
N SER A 1140 2.36 -10.57 -43.06
CA SER A 1140 1.11 -11.30 -43.21
C SER A 1140 1.10 -11.88 -44.62
N GLY A 1141 1.16 -13.21 -44.69
CA GLY A 1141 1.23 -13.91 -45.97
C GLY A 1141 -0.02 -13.58 -46.79
N GLY A 1142 0.10 -12.68 -47.77
CA GLY A 1142 -0.93 -12.57 -48.80
C GLY A 1142 -1.15 -13.95 -49.40
N ASN A 1143 -2.41 -14.38 -49.55
CA ASN A 1143 -2.85 -15.70 -50.01
C ASN A 1143 -2.00 -16.25 -51.19
N HIS A 1144 -0.84 -16.83 -50.89
CA HIS A 1144 -0.08 -17.59 -51.85
C HIS A 1144 -0.59 -19.01 -51.70
N HIS A 1145 -1.44 -19.39 -52.65
CA HIS A 1145 -1.79 -20.78 -52.84
C HIS A 1145 -0.50 -21.62 -52.86
N SER A 1146 -0.52 -22.80 -52.22
CA SER A 1146 0.66 -23.66 -52.14
C SER A 1146 1.30 -23.81 -53.53
N ASN A 1147 2.63 -23.91 -53.60
CA ASN A 1147 3.36 -24.05 -54.86
C ASN A 1147 2.75 -25.14 -55.78
N GLY A 1148 2.12 -26.17 -55.20
CA GLY A 1148 1.38 -27.20 -55.95
C GLY A 1148 0.13 -26.69 -56.67
N ILE A 1149 -0.65 -25.78 -56.07
CA ILE A 1149 -1.84 -25.17 -56.69
C ILE A 1149 -1.43 -24.18 -57.77
N VAL A 1150 -0.37 -23.40 -57.57
CA VAL A 1150 0.16 -22.48 -58.60
C VAL A 1150 0.63 -23.27 -59.83
N VAL A 1151 1.33 -24.38 -59.61
CA VAL A 1151 1.71 -25.30 -60.70
C VAL A 1151 0.48 -25.90 -61.39
N LEU A 1152 -0.57 -26.26 -60.64
CA LEU A 1152 -1.80 -26.80 -61.19
C LEU A 1152 -2.60 -25.78 -62.02
N VAL A 1153 -2.70 -24.53 -61.55
CA VAL A 1153 -3.36 -23.44 -62.28
C VAL A 1153 -2.56 -23.06 -63.52
N ALA A 1154 -1.23 -22.96 -63.43
CA ALA A 1154 -0.36 -22.72 -64.58
C ALA A 1154 -0.47 -23.85 -65.61
N PHE A 1155 -0.55 -25.11 -65.17
CA PHE A 1155 -0.79 -26.25 -66.04
C PHE A 1155 -2.17 -26.18 -66.72
N CYS A 1156 -3.23 -25.82 -65.99
CA CYS A 1156 -4.58 -25.66 -66.56
C CYS A 1156 -4.65 -24.51 -67.57
N CYS A 1157 -4.01 -23.37 -67.28
CA CYS A 1157 -3.91 -22.24 -68.20
C CYS A 1157 -3.11 -22.60 -69.46
N ALA A 1158 -2.00 -23.33 -69.33
CA ALA A 1158 -1.22 -23.82 -70.47
C ALA A 1158 -2.05 -24.76 -71.34
N LEU A 1159 -2.79 -25.70 -70.73
CA LEU A 1159 -3.68 -26.61 -71.45
C LEU A 1159 -4.82 -25.85 -72.16
N GLY A 1160 -5.40 -24.84 -71.51
CA GLY A 1160 -6.41 -23.96 -72.07
C GLY A 1160 -5.90 -23.16 -73.28
N CYS A 1161 -4.70 -22.59 -73.19
CA CYS A 1161 -4.05 -21.90 -74.30
C CYS A 1161 -3.78 -22.84 -75.49
N VAL A 1162 -3.31 -24.07 -75.24
CA VAL A 1162 -3.12 -25.07 -76.30
C VAL A 1162 -4.45 -25.42 -76.97
N PHE A 1163 -5.52 -25.64 -76.19
CA PHE A 1163 -6.85 -25.88 -76.74
C PHE A 1163 -7.36 -24.72 -77.58
N LEU A 1164 -7.17 -23.47 -77.14
CA LEU A 1164 -7.54 -22.28 -77.91
C LEU A 1164 -6.75 -22.15 -79.22
N ILE A 1165 -5.44 -22.46 -79.20
CA ILE A 1165 -4.61 -22.49 -80.41
C ILE A 1165 -5.10 -23.58 -81.38
N VAL A 1166 -5.44 -24.76 -80.88
CA VAL A 1166 -5.99 -25.86 -81.70
C VAL A 1166 -7.35 -25.48 -82.28
N ILE A 1167 -8.25 -24.89 -81.49
CA ILE A 1167 -9.56 -24.42 -81.95
C ILE A 1167 -9.40 -23.31 -82.99
N ALA A 1168 -8.51 -22.33 -82.75
CA ALA A 1168 -8.18 -21.30 -83.72
C ALA A 1168 -7.64 -21.92 -85.01
N GLY A 1169 -6.75 -22.92 -84.92
CA GLY A 1169 -6.23 -23.67 -86.06
C GLY A 1169 -7.30 -24.45 -86.83
N VAL A 1170 -8.25 -25.09 -86.14
CA VAL A 1170 -9.39 -25.79 -86.75
C VAL A 1170 -10.35 -24.82 -87.43
N ILE A 1171 -10.63 -23.66 -86.81
CA ILE A 1171 -11.43 -22.59 -87.39
C ILE A 1171 -10.73 -22.03 -88.63
N PHE A 1172 -9.42 -21.77 -88.55
CA PHE A 1172 -8.63 -21.27 -89.67
C PHE A 1172 -8.60 -22.28 -90.83
N ASN A 1173 -8.43 -23.57 -90.53
CA ASN A 1173 -8.47 -24.64 -91.52
C ASN A 1173 -9.87 -24.79 -92.14
N LYS A 1174 -10.95 -24.61 -91.36
CA LYS A 1174 -12.33 -24.62 -91.85
C LYS A 1174 -12.65 -23.41 -92.73
N ILE A 1175 -12.11 -22.23 -92.39
CA ILE A 1175 -12.22 -21.00 -93.21
C ILE A 1175 -11.40 -21.16 -94.50
N GLN A 1176 -10.18 -21.73 -94.42
CA GLN A 1176 -9.32 -22.00 -95.56
C GLN A 1176 -9.95 -23.02 -96.51
N ARG A 1177 -10.53 -24.11 -95.98
CA ARG A 1177 -11.28 -25.11 -96.77
C ARG A 1177 -12.56 -24.56 -97.39
N ARG A 1178 -13.24 -23.59 -96.75
CA ARG A 1178 -14.38 -22.86 -97.37
C ARG A 1178 -13.94 -21.92 -98.49
N ARG A 1179 -12.75 -21.33 -98.41
CA ARG A 1179 -12.22 -20.41 -99.43
C ARG A 1179 -11.56 -21.11 -100.62
N GLN A 1180 -11.02 -22.31 -100.46
CA GLN A 1180 -10.22 -22.96 -101.51
C GLN A 1180 -10.99 -23.91 -102.44
N GLY A 1181 -12.25 -24.26 -102.16
CA GLY A 1181 -13.02 -25.12 -103.06
C GLY A 1181 -12.46 -26.54 -103.16
N TYR A 1182 -13.32 -27.51 -103.47
CA TYR A 1182 -12.91 -28.91 -103.55
C TYR A 1182 -12.03 -29.13 -104.80
N MET A 1183 -10.73 -29.40 -104.61
CA MET A 1183 -9.87 -29.94 -105.67
C MET A 1183 -9.56 -31.41 -105.39
N ARG A 1184 -9.88 -32.27 -106.36
CA ARG A 1184 -9.55 -33.71 -106.36
C ARG A 1184 -8.03 -33.93 -106.43
N ALA A 1185 -7.55 -34.90 -105.66
CA ALA A 1185 -6.15 -35.33 -105.64
C ALA A 1185 -5.70 -35.93 -107.00
N PRO A 1186 -4.50 -35.60 -107.51
CA PRO A 1186 -3.87 -36.35 -108.59
C PRO A 1186 -3.23 -37.64 -108.05
N GLN A 1187 -3.42 -38.74 -108.78
CA GLN A 1187 -2.72 -40.00 -108.56
C GLN A 1187 -1.44 -40.10 -109.40
N ALA A 1188 -0.57 -41.04 -108.97
CA ALA A 1188 0.54 -41.69 -109.69
C ALA A 1188 1.91 -40.97 -109.63
N TYR A 1189 3.08 -41.62 -109.57
CA TYR A 1189 3.58 -42.98 -109.25
C TYR A 1189 5.12 -42.81 -109.04
N GLY A 1190 5.84 -43.81 -108.49
CA GLY A 1190 7.30 -43.80 -108.21
C GLY A 1190 8.23 -43.36 -109.36
N THR A 1191 9.50 -42.99 -109.16
CA THR A 1191 10.61 -43.80 -108.59
C THR A 1191 11.85 -42.96 -108.21
N ASP A 1192 12.66 -43.55 -107.32
CA ASP A 1192 14.13 -43.53 -107.23
C ASP A 1192 14.95 -42.41 -106.56
N ARG A 1193 15.83 -42.91 -105.68
CA ARG A 1193 16.93 -42.26 -104.93
C ARG A 1193 18.10 -41.86 -105.86
N PRO A 1194 19.05 -41.05 -105.37
CA PRO A 1194 20.31 -41.69 -104.96
C PRO A 1194 20.91 -41.16 -103.64
N SER A 1195 21.79 -42.00 -103.10
CA SER A 1195 22.55 -41.97 -101.86
C SER A 1195 23.73 -40.99 -101.82
N ALA A 1196 23.93 -40.28 -100.70
CA ALA A 1196 25.24 -39.97 -100.12
C ALA A 1196 25.12 -39.43 -98.67
N MET A 1197 26.08 -39.82 -97.82
CA MET A 1197 26.47 -39.26 -96.51
C MET A 1197 25.85 -39.86 -95.22
N GLN A 1198 26.27 -41.11 -94.99
CA GLN A 1198 27.01 -41.63 -93.84
C GLN A 1198 26.59 -41.31 -92.38
N ARG A 1199 26.24 -42.39 -91.69
CA ARG A 1199 26.40 -42.62 -90.25
C ARG A 1199 27.88 -42.80 -89.90
N LEU A 1200 28.29 -42.30 -88.74
CA LEU A 1200 29.49 -42.70 -87.99
C LEU A 1200 29.18 -42.58 -86.47
N PRO A 1201 29.85 -43.34 -85.60
CA PRO A 1201 29.29 -44.56 -84.99
C PRO A 1201 29.16 -44.46 -83.45
N PRO A 1202 28.65 -45.53 -82.78
CA PRO A 1202 28.44 -45.60 -81.33
C PRO A 1202 29.73 -45.73 -80.48
N GLU A 1203 30.86 -45.23 -80.99
CA GLU A 1203 32.18 -45.31 -80.35
C GLU A 1203 32.58 -44.01 -79.64
N TYR A 1204 31.86 -42.91 -79.91
CA TYR A 1204 31.96 -41.67 -79.13
C TYR A 1204 31.31 -41.75 -77.74
N LEU A 1205 30.80 -42.93 -77.38
CA LEU A 1205 30.10 -43.14 -76.11
C LEU A 1205 31.04 -43.32 -74.92
N PHE A 1206 32.32 -43.73 -75.04
CA PHE A 1206 33.17 -43.94 -73.85
C PHE A 1206 34.70 -43.93 -74.09
N ASN A 1207 35.32 -42.83 -74.53
CA ASN A 1207 36.78 -42.71 -74.31
C ASN A 1207 37.33 -41.27 -74.29
N THR A 1208 37.28 -40.62 -73.13
CA THR A 1208 38.49 -40.01 -72.53
C THR A 1208 38.24 -39.70 -71.06
N LEU A 1209 38.82 -40.57 -70.25
CA LEU A 1209 39.35 -40.29 -68.93
C LEU A 1209 40.21 -39.00 -68.88
N LYS A 1210 40.24 -38.40 -67.66
CA LYS A 1210 41.34 -37.64 -67.02
C LYS A 1210 41.39 -36.10 -67.24
N HIS A 1211 41.50 -35.43 -66.08
CA HIS A 1211 41.77 -34.01 -65.70
C HIS A 1211 42.68 -33.18 -66.63
N PRO A 1212 42.90 -31.84 -66.47
CA PRO A 1212 42.63 -30.89 -65.35
C PRO A 1212 42.14 -29.45 -65.76
N ASN A 1213 41.89 -28.57 -64.76
CA ASN A 1213 41.85 -27.09 -64.87
C ASN A 1213 43.05 -26.52 -65.69
N PRO A 1214 42.98 -25.35 -66.38
CA PRO A 1214 43.09 -24.02 -65.71
C PRO A 1214 42.49 -22.77 -66.44
N GLY A 1215 42.35 -21.66 -65.70
CA GLY A 1215 42.78 -20.32 -66.16
C GLY A 1215 41.74 -19.26 -66.60
N THR A 1216 41.53 -18.26 -65.73
CA THR A 1216 41.17 -16.82 -65.99
C THR A 1216 42.07 -16.14 -67.05
N PRO A 1217 41.83 -14.91 -67.63
CA PRO A 1217 41.20 -13.71 -67.01
C PRO A 1217 40.47 -12.66 -67.94
N VAL A 1218 40.03 -11.53 -67.33
CA VAL A 1218 39.70 -10.14 -67.83
C VAL A 1218 38.49 -9.99 -68.80
N ILE A 1219 37.52 -9.06 -68.66
CA ILE A 1219 37.41 -7.71 -68.07
C ILE A 1219 36.14 -7.62 -67.21
#